data_AF-A0A7H8HEB4-F1
#
_entry.id   AF-A0A7H8HEB4-F1
#
_cell.length_a   1.000
_cell.length_b   1.000
_cell.length_c   1.000
_cell.angle_alpha   90.00
_cell.angle_beta   90.00
_cell.angle_gamma   90.00
#
_symmetry.space_group_name_H-M   'P 1'
#
loop_
_entity.id
_entity.type
_entity.pdbx_description
1 polymer ?
#
loop_
_entity_poly.entity_id
_entity_poly.type
_entity_poly.pdbx_seq_one_letter_code
_entity_poly.pdbx_strand_id
1 'polypeptide(L)'
;MSGTNAHVVLEQAEPVAVPPAGPDATPPLVPLSARSATALRAQAERLRGVDAAPQDLAYSLAFTRATHDHRAVLVAGGDELDRALGVLADGGSDAAVVTGTADRDALLAVLFTGQGAQRVGMGRALYNRFPVYAEAFDAVCAHFGPELRAAFDDASLLDRTEFTQPALFAVEVALFRLVSSWGVRPDFVAGHSIGEISAAHVAGVLSLEDACRLVAARASLMQALPVGGAMVSIAAPEGDVELSEGVSIAAVNGPESVVISGDEAAVLEIAARFAKTKRLKVSHAFHSPLMDPMLDEFRAVAETLTYHPAEIPVVSNVTGALAEPFTADYWVRHVREAVRFADGVSTLEAAGVGVFLELGPDGVLSSLVPGTAIPALRRDRDEERTLFTALARLHVSGVDLDWASLYAGSAGRAVPLPTYPFEHRRYWLEPARPQPVADSADTGFWAAVDRGELARDLAVDDDLAAAIQPALHAWRARHREASTLGSWRYRVAWRPHPLPAGRPTGTWLLVGTVPAGIAEGLAERGADVRTSWSEGEDIAGTLAFPADLDEALTVLQADRPGPLWLATTGAVRTGRSDPAPEPARAQVWGLGRVAALELTGREIGLLDLPAALDDRGHDRLAALLAAGTGEDQVALRPSGAFVPRLVRARQVPSRAAGPRTEPC
;
A
#
# COMPACT_ATOMS: atom_id res chain seq x y z
N MET A 1 -28.36 4.08 -46.70
CA MET A 1 -28.35 5.43 -47.30
C MET A 1 -27.00 5.83 -47.92
N SER A 2 -25.86 5.14 -47.69
CA SER A 2 -24.60 5.32 -48.45
C SER A 2 -24.25 4.20 -49.45
N GLY A 3 -24.88 3.02 -49.35
CA GLY A 3 -24.53 1.84 -50.15
C GLY A 3 -23.37 1.01 -49.60
N THR A 4 -22.88 1.31 -48.39
CA THR A 4 -21.85 0.51 -47.72
C THR A 4 -22.42 -0.83 -47.28
N ASN A 5 -21.92 -1.91 -47.87
CA ASN A 5 -22.29 -3.28 -47.50
C ASN A 5 -21.25 -3.86 -46.56
N ALA A 6 -21.70 -4.42 -45.42
CA ALA A 6 -20.86 -5.19 -44.51
C ALA A 6 -21.40 -6.62 -44.43
N HIS A 7 -20.48 -7.59 -44.42
CA HIS A 7 -20.79 -9.00 -44.20
C HIS A 7 -19.86 -9.55 -43.12
N VAL A 8 -20.43 -10.21 -42.12
CA VAL A 8 -19.69 -10.80 -40.99
C VAL A 8 -20.06 -12.26 -40.92
N VAL A 9 -19.04 -13.12 -40.85
CA VAL A 9 -19.17 -14.56 -40.59
C VAL A 9 -18.72 -14.80 -39.16
N LEU A 10 -19.55 -15.46 -38.38
CA LEU A 10 -19.26 -15.85 -36.99
C LEU A 10 -19.28 -17.36 -36.90
N GLU A 11 -18.36 -17.91 -36.10
CA GLU A 11 -18.28 -19.33 -35.78
C GLU A 11 -18.42 -19.53 -34.27
N GLN A 12 -18.88 -20.72 -33.87
CA GLN A 12 -18.91 -21.11 -32.46
C GLN A 12 -17.48 -21.31 -31.93
N ALA A 13 -17.22 -20.95 -30.68
CA ALA A 13 -15.95 -21.26 -30.04
C ALA A 13 -15.78 -22.78 -29.88
N GLU A 14 -14.54 -23.27 -29.98
CA GLU A 14 -14.24 -24.69 -29.71
C GLU A 14 -14.66 -25.07 -28.28
N PRO A 15 -15.31 -26.23 -28.06
CA PRO A 15 -15.68 -26.67 -26.72
C PRO A 15 -14.44 -26.91 -25.87
N VAL A 16 -14.25 -26.09 -24.83
CA VAL A 16 -13.19 -26.35 -23.83
C VAL A 16 -13.70 -27.41 -22.87
N ALA A 17 -12.96 -28.53 -22.77
CA ALA A 17 -13.28 -29.59 -21.83
C ALA A 17 -13.27 -29.05 -20.40
N VAL A 18 -14.39 -29.24 -19.71
CA VAL A 18 -14.56 -28.79 -18.33
C VAL A 18 -13.96 -29.88 -17.42
N PRO A 19 -12.84 -29.62 -16.70
CA PRO A 19 -12.34 -30.60 -15.74
C PRO A 19 -13.39 -30.86 -14.64
N PRO A 20 -13.31 -31.97 -13.89
CA PRO A 20 -14.19 -32.17 -12.74
C PRO A 20 -13.94 -31.10 -11.67
N ALA A 21 -14.98 -30.75 -10.89
CA ALA A 21 -14.82 -29.89 -9.72
C ALA A 21 -13.89 -30.60 -8.72
N GLY A 22 -12.87 -29.89 -8.25
CA GLY A 22 -12.01 -30.36 -7.17
C GLY A 22 -12.76 -30.33 -5.83
N PRO A 23 -12.26 -31.03 -4.79
CA PRO A 23 -12.87 -30.98 -3.47
C PRO A 23 -12.85 -29.56 -2.90
N ASP A 24 -13.99 -29.12 -2.33
CA ASP A 24 -14.11 -27.86 -1.59
C ASP A 24 -13.31 -27.97 -0.29
N ALA A 25 -12.13 -27.38 -0.28
CA ALA A 25 -11.32 -27.23 0.92
C ALA A 25 -11.14 -25.73 1.17
N THR A 26 -11.93 -25.27 2.15
CA THR A 26 -12.10 -23.94 2.75
C THR A 26 -13.04 -22.89 2.12
N PRO A 27 -13.66 -22.01 2.95
CA PRO A 27 -14.53 -20.97 2.44
C PRO A 27 -13.69 -20.01 1.59
N PRO A 28 -14.12 -19.72 0.35
CA PRO A 28 -13.38 -18.83 -0.52
C PRO A 28 -13.34 -17.42 0.07
N LEU A 29 -12.25 -16.70 -0.22
CA LEU A 29 -12.20 -15.25 -0.05
C LEU A 29 -12.96 -14.62 -1.21
N VAL A 30 -14.13 -14.06 -0.99
CA VAL A 30 -14.96 -13.47 -2.06
C VAL A 30 -14.74 -11.95 -2.10
N PRO A 31 -13.89 -11.40 -3.00
CA PRO A 31 -13.64 -9.97 -3.04
C PRO A 31 -14.76 -9.21 -3.77
N LEU A 32 -15.20 -8.08 -3.22
CA LEU A 32 -16.08 -7.13 -3.88
C LEU A 32 -15.44 -5.74 -3.78
N SER A 33 -15.66 -4.91 -4.80
CA SER A 33 -15.21 -3.52 -4.73
C SER A 33 -16.06 -2.60 -5.59
N ALA A 34 -16.23 -1.37 -5.12
CA ALA A 34 -16.93 -0.33 -5.84
C ALA A 34 -16.33 1.06 -5.58
N ARG A 35 -16.76 2.05 -6.37
CA ARG A 35 -16.34 3.46 -6.22
C ARG A 35 -17.09 4.20 -5.11
N SER A 36 -18.07 3.57 -4.47
CA SER A 36 -18.79 4.13 -3.31
C SER A 36 -19.33 2.98 -2.43
N ALA A 37 -19.57 3.27 -1.15
CA ALA A 37 -20.22 2.33 -0.24
C ALA A 37 -21.64 1.93 -0.69
N THR A 38 -22.35 2.81 -1.41
CA THR A 38 -23.69 2.50 -1.95
C THR A 38 -23.61 1.55 -3.13
N ALA A 39 -22.67 1.78 -4.06
CA ALA A 39 -22.44 0.88 -5.17
C ALA A 39 -21.95 -0.51 -4.70
N LEU A 40 -21.14 -0.57 -3.63
CA LEU A 40 -20.70 -1.84 -3.03
C LEU A 40 -21.88 -2.66 -2.50
N ARG A 41 -22.80 -2.02 -1.78
CA ARG A 41 -24.03 -2.65 -1.29
C ARG A 41 -24.92 -3.13 -2.44
N ALA A 42 -25.11 -2.29 -3.46
CA ALA A 42 -25.87 -2.67 -4.65
C ALA A 42 -25.21 -3.82 -5.43
N GLN A 43 -23.89 -3.94 -5.39
CA GLN A 43 -23.17 -5.06 -5.98
C GLN A 43 -23.48 -6.36 -5.21
N ALA A 44 -23.40 -6.33 -3.88
CA ALA A 44 -23.72 -7.47 -3.04
C ALA A 44 -25.17 -7.95 -3.28
N GLU A 45 -26.13 -7.03 -3.40
CA GLU A 45 -27.53 -7.36 -3.70
C GLU A 45 -27.68 -8.11 -5.03
N ARG A 46 -27.00 -7.63 -6.08
CA ARG A 46 -27.06 -8.27 -7.41
C ARG A 46 -26.45 -9.67 -7.42
N LEU A 47 -25.59 -9.99 -6.46
CA LEU A 47 -24.91 -11.28 -6.38
C LEU A 47 -25.73 -12.35 -5.62
N ARG A 48 -26.70 -11.97 -4.77
CA ARG A 48 -27.54 -12.92 -3.99
C ARG A 48 -28.39 -13.89 -4.84
N GLY A 49 -28.50 -13.66 -6.15
CA GLY A 49 -29.29 -14.49 -7.07
C GLY A 49 -28.46 -15.15 -8.18
N VAL A 50 -27.14 -15.13 -8.07
CA VAL A 50 -26.25 -15.76 -9.07
C VAL A 50 -26.15 -17.25 -8.76
N ASP A 51 -26.63 -18.08 -9.69
CA ASP A 51 -26.50 -19.55 -9.62
C ASP A 51 -25.08 -19.96 -10.04
N ALA A 52 -24.15 -19.89 -9.08
CA ALA A 52 -22.76 -20.31 -9.25
C ALA A 52 -22.23 -20.92 -7.94
N ALA A 53 -21.29 -21.86 -8.06
CA ALA A 53 -20.58 -22.36 -6.89
C ALA A 53 -19.83 -21.22 -6.20
N PRO A 54 -19.77 -21.17 -4.84
CA PRO A 54 -19.03 -20.16 -4.09
C PRO A 54 -17.61 -19.93 -4.60
N GLN A 55 -16.89 -21.01 -4.93
CA GLN A 55 -15.53 -20.95 -5.43
C GLN A 55 -15.44 -20.25 -6.81
N ASP A 56 -16.38 -20.53 -7.71
CA ASP A 56 -16.45 -19.92 -9.05
C ASP A 56 -16.84 -18.45 -8.97
N LEU A 57 -17.78 -18.11 -8.08
CA LEU A 57 -18.15 -16.72 -7.81
C LEU A 57 -16.94 -15.93 -7.31
N ALA A 58 -16.23 -16.47 -6.33
CA ALA A 58 -15.05 -15.83 -5.74
C ALA A 58 -13.91 -15.69 -6.74
N TYR A 59 -13.60 -16.75 -7.50
CA TYR A 59 -12.62 -16.73 -8.59
C TYR A 59 -12.97 -15.66 -9.63
N SER A 60 -14.22 -15.64 -10.09
CA SER A 60 -14.68 -14.68 -11.09
C SER A 60 -14.55 -13.25 -10.59
N LEU A 61 -14.90 -12.97 -9.33
CA LEU A 61 -14.74 -11.66 -8.74
C LEU A 61 -13.26 -11.26 -8.59
N ALA A 62 -12.38 -12.19 -8.25
CA ALA A 62 -10.95 -11.92 -8.09
C ALA A 62 -10.23 -11.61 -9.42
N PHE A 63 -10.54 -12.34 -10.50
CA PHE A 63 -9.78 -12.25 -11.76
C PHE A 63 -10.46 -11.46 -12.88
N THR A 64 -11.78 -11.25 -12.83
CA THR A 64 -12.53 -10.63 -13.95
C THR A 64 -13.10 -9.25 -13.62
N ARG A 65 -12.86 -8.73 -12.41
CA ARG A 65 -13.37 -7.43 -11.96
C ARG A 65 -12.25 -6.48 -11.62
N ALA A 66 -12.49 -5.20 -11.89
CA ALA A 66 -11.58 -4.14 -11.45
C ALA A 66 -11.67 -3.96 -9.93
N THR A 67 -10.52 -3.69 -9.30
CA THR A 67 -10.43 -3.40 -7.87
C THR A 67 -10.55 -1.90 -7.60
N HIS A 68 -11.60 -1.50 -6.90
CA HIS A 68 -11.89 -0.12 -6.49
C HIS A 68 -11.57 0.14 -5.01
N ASP A 69 -11.82 1.35 -4.54
CA ASP A 69 -11.35 1.80 -3.22
C ASP A 69 -12.30 1.37 -2.08
N HIS A 70 -13.63 1.35 -2.28
CA HIS A 70 -14.53 0.75 -1.29
C HIS A 70 -14.58 -0.75 -1.51
N ARG A 71 -14.05 -1.51 -0.55
CA ARG A 71 -13.84 -2.96 -0.67
C ARG A 71 -14.62 -3.72 0.38
N ALA A 72 -15.04 -4.93 0.03
CA ALA A 72 -15.46 -5.93 0.97
C ALA A 72 -14.82 -7.27 0.60
N VAL A 73 -14.57 -8.12 1.58
CA VAL A 73 -14.19 -9.51 1.37
C VAL A 73 -15.08 -10.36 2.26
N LEU A 74 -15.73 -11.35 1.67
CA LEU A 74 -16.51 -12.33 2.41
C LEU A 74 -15.64 -13.56 2.65
N VAL A 75 -15.50 -13.97 3.90
CA VAL A 75 -14.80 -15.19 4.31
C VAL A 75 -15.86 -16.25 4.62
N ALA A 76 -16.54 -16.71 3.57
CA ALA A 76 -17.73 -17.55 3.66
C ALA A 76 -17.85 -18.48 2.44
N GLY A 77 -18.34 -19.71 2.67
CA GLY A 77 -18.65 -20.70 1.65
C GLY A 77 -20.01 -21.34 1.88
N GLY A 78 -20.54 -22.03 0.86
CA GLY A 78 -21.88 -22.63 0.89
C GLY A 78 -22.97 -21.63 1.31
N ASP A 79 -23.91 -22.08 2.14
CA ASP A 79 -25.03 -21.26 2.64
C ASP A 79 -24.58 -20.04 3.46
N GLU A 80 -23.35 -20.01 3.98
CA GLU A 80 -22.82 -18.86 4.71
C GLU A 80 -22.63 -17.65 3.79
N LEU A 81 -22.38 -17.89 2.50
CA LEU A 81 -22.09 -16.83 1.52
C LEU A 81 -23.31 -15.96 1.24
N ASP A 82 -24.48 -16.56 1.02
CA ASP A 82 -25.72 -15.82 0.75
C ASP A 82 -26.11 -14.94 1.93
N ARG A 83 -25.93 -15.45 3.15
CA ARG A 83 -26.11 -14.69 4.39
C ARG A 83 -25.13 -13.53 4.50
N ALA A 84 -23.86 -13.73 4.13
CA ALA A 84 -22.83 -12.69 4.15
C ALA A 84 -23.10 -11.59 3.09
N LEU A 85 -23.52 -11.98 1.87
CA LEU A 85 -24.03 -11.06 0.85
C LEU A 85 -25.28 -10.31 1.33
N GLY A 86 -26.15 -11.02 2.06
CA GLY A 86 -27.20 -10.51 2.94
C GLY A 86 -26.74 -9.31 3.76
N VAL A 87 -25.92 -9.58 4.74
CA VAL A 87 -25.44 -8.56 5.67
C VAL A 87 -24.74 -7.40 4.95
N LEU A 88 -23.92 -7.68 3.93
CA LEU A 88 -23.23 -6.65 3.18
C LEU A 88 -24.19 -5.71 2.44
N ALA A 89 -25.19 -6.22 1.72
CA ALA A 89 -26.11 -5.36 0.97
C ALA A 89 -26.96 -4.46 1.88
N ASP A 90 -27.32 -4.96 3.06
CA ASP A 90 -28.10 -4.22 4.05
C ASP A 90 -27.23 -3.20 4.83
N GLY A 91 -25.90 -3.27 4.69
CA GLY A 91 -24.95 -2.43 5.42
C GLY A 91 -24.79 -2.82 6.89
N GLY A 92 -25.07 -4.10 7.22
CA GLY A 92 -24.86 -4.65 8.56
C GLY A 92 -23.42 -5.08 8.82
N SER A 93 -23.20 -5.68 9.99
CA SER A 93 -21.90 -6.23 10.41
C SER A 93 -22.00 -7.72 10.71
N ASP A 94 -21.05 -8.51 10.21
CA ASP A 94 -20.95 -9.95 10.49
C ASP A 94 -19.48 -10.39 10.53
N ALA A 95 -19.19 -11.46 11.25
CA ALA A 95 -17.82 -11.98 11.36
C ALA A 95 -17.24 -12.47 10.02
N ALA A 96 -18.09 -12.88 9.07
CA ALA A 96 -17.69 -13.30 7.73
C ALA A 96 -17.56 -12.13 6.75
N VAL A 97 -17.97 -10.92 7.11
CA VAL A 97 -17.99 -9.75 6.22
C VAL A 97 -16.96 -8.74 6.68
N VAL A 98 -15.88 -8.59 5.92
CA VAL A 98 -14.85 -7.59 6.17
C VAL A 98 -15.02 -6.45 5.17
N THR A 99 -15.27 -5.23 5.63
CA THR A 99 -15.41 -4.03 4.79
C THR A 99 -14.35 -2.99 5.12
N GLY A 100 -13.91 -2.23 4.13
CA GLY A 100 -12.98 -1.13 4.33
C GLY A 100 -12.94 -0.18 3.14
N THR A 101 -12.20 0.90 3.30
CA THR A 101 -11.84 1.78 2.19
C THR A 101 -10.32 1.75 2.07
N ALA A 102 -9.83 1.38 0.89
CA ALA A 102 -8.42 1.24 0.63
C ALA A 102 -7.73 2.60 0.72
N ASP A 103 -6.72 2.70 1.58
CA ASP A 103 -5.76 3.78 1.56
C ASP A 103 -4.53 3.30 0.81
N ARG A 104 -4.38 3.73 -0.44
CA ARG A 104 -3.27 3.31 -1.30
C ARG A 104 -1.95 4.00 -0.95
N ASP A 105 -2.00 5.03 -0.10
CA ASP A 105 -0.82 5.76 0.34
C ASP A 105 -0.29 5.21 1.68
N ALA A 106 -1.07 4.39 2.40
CA ALA A 106 -0.69 3.79 3.67
C ALA A 106 0.34 2.66 3.49
N LEU A 107 1.46 2.76 4.20
CA LEU A 107 2.49 1.72 4.21
C LEU A 107 2.15 0.59 5.18
N LEU A 108 2.68 -0.61 4.91
CA LEU A 108 2.51 -1.82 5.71
C LEU A 108 3.74 -2.10 6.57
N ALA A 109 3.54 -2.21 7.89
CA ALA A 109 4.52 -2.79 8.80
C ALA A 109 4.11 -4.20 9.24
N VAL A 110 5.06 -5.13 9.23
CA VAL A 110 4.88 -6.47 9.82
C VAL A 110 5.54 -6.52 11.19
N LEU A 111 4.78 -6.93 12.19
CA LEU A 111 5.18 -7.02 13.59
C LEU A 111 5.36 -8.47 14.01
N PHE A 112 6.45 -8.78 14.69
CA PHE A 112 6.78 -10.12 15.19
C PHE A 112 6.64 -10.19 16.71
N THR A 113 5.96 -11.22 17.20
CA THR A 113 5.48 -11.28 18.57
C THR A 113 6.62 -11.61 19.57
N GLY A 114 6.48 -11.10 20.79
CA GLY A 114 7.40 -11.43 21.88
C GLY A 114 7.03 -12.72 22.60
N GLN A 115 7.85 -13.07 23.60
CA GLN A 115 7.56 -14.19 24.51
C GLN A 115 6.33 -13.87 25.38
N GLY A 116 5.47 -14.88 25.61
CA GLY A 116 4.25 -14.79 26.41
C GLY A 116 2.97 -15.08 25.64
N ALA A 117 3.03 -15.13 24.30
CA ALA A 117 1.90 -15.46 23.43
C ALA A 117 1.81 -16.96 23.07
N GLN A 118 2.85 -17.75 23.38
CA GLN A 118 2.93 -19.16 23.00
C GLN A 118 1.76 -19.98 23.59
N ARG A 119 1.30 -20.97 22.82
CA ARG A 119 0.30 -21.94 23.25
C ARG A 119 0.53 -23.28 22.56
N VAL A 120 0.17 -24.37 23.23
CA VAL A 120 0.19 -25.72 22.65
C VAL A 120 -0.64 -25.74 21.36
N GLY A 121 -0.10 -26.42 20.35
CA GLY A 121 -0.74 -26.58 19.04
C GLY A 121 -0.83 -25.31 18.18
N MET A 122 -0.15 -24.22 18.54
CA MET A 122 -0.10 -23.02 17.69
C MET A 122 0.45 -23.33 16.30
N GLY A 123 -0.27 -22.88 15.26
CA GLY A 123 0.12 -23.06 13.85
C GLY A 123 -0.08 -24.49 13.31
N ARG A 124 -0.62 -25.42 14.11
CA ARG A 124 -0.79 -26.82 13.70
C ARG A 124 -1.80 -26.98 12.56
N ALA A 125 -2.88 -26.20 12.55
CA ALA A 125 -3.84 -26.28 11.45
C ALA A 125 -3.21 -25.77 10.15
N LEU A 126 -2.42 -24.69 10.24
CA LEU A 126 -1.69 -24.15 9.09
C LEU A 126 -0.62 -25.11 8.58
N TYR A 127 0.12 -25.76 9.47
CA TYR A 127 1.10 -26.79 9.12
C TYR A 127 0.49 -27.93 8.30
N ASN A 128 -0.66 -28.44 8.74
CA ASN A 128 -1.33 -29.54 8.04
C ASN A 128 -1.93 -29.12 6.70
N ARG A 129 -2.22 -27.82 6.50
CA ARG A 129 -2.96 -27.30 5.35
C ARG A 129 -2.08 -26.73 4.25
N PHE A 130 -1.01 -26.03 4.61
CA PHE A 130 -0.22 -25.20 3.70
C PHE A 130 1.23 -25.70 3.61
N PRO A 131 1.63 -26.31 2.48
CA PRO A 131 3.00 -26.81 2.29
C PRO A 131 4.08 -25.74 2.54
N VAL A 132 3.88 -24.50 2.09
CA VAL A 132 4.83 -23.39 2.30
C VAL A 132 5.08 -23.14 3.79
N TYR A 133 4.02 -23.20 4.61
CA TYR A 133 4.14 -23.06 6.05
C TYR A 133 4.90 -24.25 6.64
N ALA A 134 4.51 -25.47 6.25
CA ALA A 134 5.12 -26.70 6.74
C ALA A 134 6.62 -26.78 6.45
N GLU A 135 7.02 -26.47 5.21
CA GLU A 135 8.41 -26.45 4.77
C GLU A 135 9.25 -25.43 5.56
N ALA A 136 8.73 -24.21 5.73
CA ALA A 136 9.43 -23.16 6.49
C ALA A 136 9.53 -23.52 7.98
N PHE A 137 8.47 -24.06 8.57
CA PHE A 137 8.45 -24.52 9.95
C PHE A 137 9.43 -25.68 10.18
N ASP A 138 9.45 -26.65 9.27
CA ASP A 138 10.31 -27.82 9.33
C ASP A 138 11.78 -27.46 9.16
N ALA A 139 12.09 -26.49 8.28
CA ALA A 139 13.44 -25.98 8.10
C ALA A 139 13.98 -25.35 9.38
N VAL A 140 13.17 -24.55 10.09
CA VAL A 140 13.55 -24.00 11.40
C VAL A 140 13.74 -25.12 12.43
N CYS A 141 12.75 -26.01 12.56
CA CYS A 141 12.79 -27.09 13.56
C CYS A 141 14.01 -28.02 13.39
N ALA A 142 14.49 -28.21 12.16
CA ALA A 142 15.67 -29.03 11.88
C ALA A 142 16.94 -28.53 12.60
N HIS A 143 17.03 -27.24 12.94
CA HIS A 143 18.16 -26.66 13.67
C HIS A 143 18.12 -26.89 15.20
N PHE A 144 16.98 -27.30 15.75
CA PHE A 144 16.79 -27.46 17.21
C PHE A 144 16.53 -28.91 17.62
N GLY A 145 16.44 -29.84 16.66
CA GLY A 145 16.21 -31.26 16.91
C GLY A 145 14.76 -31.62 17.26
N PRO A 146 14.49 -32.90 17.57
CA PRO A 146 13.13 -33.41 17.74
C PRO A 146 12.43 -32.89 18.99
N GLU A 147 13.17 -32.45 20.02
CA GLU A 147 12.59 -31.96 21.27
C GLU A 147 11.78 -30.67 21.08
N LEU A 148 12.21 -29.80 20.15
CA LEU A 148 11.43 -28.61 19.83
C LEU A 148 10.03 -28.97 19.30
N ARG A 149 9.93 -30.01 18.45
CA ARG A 149 8.62 -30.47 17.97
C ARG A 149 7.77 -31.02 19.10
N ALA A 150 8.35 -31.79 20.01
CA ALA A 150 7.64 -32.32 21.17
C ALA A 150 7.07 -31.20 22.06
N ALA A 151 7.76 -30.06 22.16
CA ALA A 151 7.26 -28.89 22.91
C ALA A 151 5.96 -28.31 22.34
N PHE A 152 5.64 -28.49 21.05
CA PHE A 152 4.35 -28.02 20.50
C PHE A 152 3.14 -28.78 21.02
N ASP A 153 3.34 -29.97 21.60
CA ASP A 153 2.29 -30.82 22.19
C ASP A 153 2.32 -30.86 23.73
N ASP A 154 3.33 -30.24 24.37
CA ASP A 154 3.50 -30.22 25.83
C ASP A 154 3.66 -28.78 26.36
N ALA A 155 2.64 -28.31 27.08
CA ALA A 155 2.64 -26.95 27.65
C ALA A 155 3.78 -26.72 28.66
N SER A 156 4.18 -27.75 29.40
CA SER A 156 5.24 -27.64 30.41
C SER A 156 6.61 -27.49 29.77
N LEU A 157 6.84 -28.16 28.64
CA LEU A 157 8.04 -27.96 27.82
C LEU A 157 8.00 -26.61 27.13
N LEU A 158 6.86 -26.24 26.52
CA LEU A 158 6.72 -24.98 25.80
C LEU A 158 6.89 -23.74 26.68
N ASP A 159 6.56 -23.83 27.98
CA ASP A 159 6.74 -22.75 28.96
C ASP A 159 8.22 -22.57 29.41
N ARG A 160 9.13 -23.49 29.06
CA ARG A 160 10.58 -23.32 29.28
C ARG A 160 11.16 -22.44 28.18
N THR A 161 11.93 -21.43 28.56
CA THR A 161 12.47 -20.40 27.65
C THR A 161 13.26 -21.00 26.48
N GLU A 162 14.03 -22.06 26.74
CA GLU A 162 14.83 -22.76 25.73
C GLU A 162 14.00 -23.37 24.60
N PHE A 163 12.70 -23.65 24.83
CA PHE A 163 11.76 -24.11 23.81
C PHE A 163 10.80 -23.00 23.37
N THR A 164 10.40 -22.10 24.27
CA THR A 164 9.48 -21.00 23.95
C THR A 164 10.01 -20.12 22.82
N GLN A 165 11.28 -19.69 22.92
CA GLN A 165 11.84 -18.74 21.95
C GLN A 165 12.03 -19.36 20.56
N PRO A 166 12.64 -20.57 20.41
CA PRO A 166 12.67 -21.25 19.13
C PRO A 166 11.29 -21.55 18.55
N ALA A 167 10.31 -21.92 19.39
CA ALA A 167 8.97 -22.24 18.92
C ALA A 167 8.24 -21.01 18.35
N LEU A 168 8.37 -19.85 19.00
CA LEU A 168 7.84 -18.58 18.49
C LEU A 168 8.52 -18.20 17.17
N PHE A 169 9.85 -18.25 17.11
CA PHE A 169 10.62 -17.99 15.89
C PHE A 169 10.16 -18.88 14.73
N ALA A 170 9.96 -20.19 14.97
CA ALA A 170 9.49 -21.13 13.95
C ALA A 170 8.11 -20.78 13.39
N VAL A 171 7.15 -20.45 14.28
CA VAL A 171 5.79 -20.06 13.87
C VAL A 171 5.81 -18.74 13.11
N GLU A 172 6.56 -17.76 13.59
CA GLU A 172 6.66 -16.42 13.01
C GLU A 172 7.27 -16.43 11.61
N VAL A 173 8.39 -17.16 11.44
CA VAL A 173 9.02 -17.33 10.13
C VAL A 173 8.10 -18.09 9.18
N ALA A 174 7.44 -19.16 9.63
CA ALA A 174 6.50 -19.92 8.80
C ALA A 174 5.28 -19.09 8.38
N LEU A 175 4.71 -18.30 9.30
CA LEU A 175 3.65 -17.33 8.98
C LEU A 175 4.11 -16.30 7.95
N PHE A 176 5.32 -15.75 8.13
CA PHE A 176 5.86 -14.76 7.20
C PHE A 176 6.03 -15.34 5.79
N ARG A 177 6.60 -16.54 5.66
CA ARG A 177 6.75 -17.21 4.36
C ARG A 177 5.39 -17.51 3.72
N LEU A 178 4.41 -17.92 4.52
CA LEU A 178 3.06 -18.19 4.04
C LEU A 178 2.39 -16.92 3.49
N VAL A 179 2.34 -15.82 4.26
CA VAL A 179 1.70 -14.58 3.77
C VAL A 179 2.47 -13.95 2.60
N SER A 180 3.80 -14.06 2.60
CA SER A 180 4.63 -13.59 1.48
C SER A 180 4.36 -14.37 0.19
N SER A 181 4.03 -15.66 0.28
CA SER A 181 3.66 -16.49 -0.87
C SER A 181 2.36 -16.04 -1.53
N TRP A 182 1.53 -15.30 -0.81
CA TRP A 182 0.31 -14.65 -1.30
C TRP A 182 0.51 -13.19 -1.67
N GLY A 183 1.76 -12.74 -1.84
CA GLY A 183 2.07 -11.40 -2.32
C GLY A 183 2.11 -10.31 -1.25
N VAL A 184 1.94 -10.64 0.04
CA VAL A 184 2.08 -9.66 1.12
C VAL A 184 3.55 -9.23 1.22
N ARG A 185 3.83 -7.95 0.97
CA ARG A 185 5.17 -7.36 1.01
C ARG A 185 5.18 -6.20 2.01
N PRO A 186 5.88 -6.31 3.15
CA PRO A 186 5.99 -5.20 4.09
C PRO A 186 6.93 -4.11 3.57
N ASP A 187 6.61 -2.86 3.92
CA ASP A 187 7.52 -1.72 3.78
C ASP A 187 8.48 -1.63 4.96
N PHE A 188 8.05 -2.11 6.14
CA PHE A 188 8.84 -2.14 7.37
C PHE A 188 8.60 -3.43 8.16
N VAL A 189 9.59 -3.85 8.93
CA VAL A 189 9.42 -4.90 9.94
C VAL A 189 9.86 -4.41 11.32
N ALA A 190 9.19 -4.90 12.35
CA ALA A 190 9.59 -4.71 13.74
C ALA A 190 9.22 -5.96 14.53
N GLY A 191 9.83 -6.19 15.68
CA GLY A 191 9.44 -7.30 16.53
C GLY A 191 9.68 -7.00 18.00
N HIS A 192 8.96 -7.65 18.90
CA HIS A 192 9.13 -7.42 20.33
C HIS A 192 10.12 -8.40 20.93
N SER A 193 11.27 -7.92 21.39
CA SER A 193 12.33 -8.74 21.96
C SER A 193 12.73 -9.90 21.02
N ILE A 194 12.39 -11.15 21.35
CA ILE A 194 12.67 -12.33 20.50
C ILE A 194 12.13 -12.17 19.08
N GLY A 195 10.97 -11.51 18.91
CA GLY A 195 10.39 -11.26 17.60
C GLY A 195 11.29 -10.39 16.70
N GLU A 196 12.21 -9.60 17.25
CA GLU A 196 13.15 -8.85 16.43
C GLU A 196 14.20 -9.73 15.76
N ILE A 197 14.51 -10.90 16.33
CA ILE A 197 15.36 -11.88 15.63
C ILE A 197 14.59 -12.45 14.43
N SER A 198 13.28 -12.69 14.56
CA SER A 198 12.40 -13.00 13.42
C SER A 198 12.41 -11.88 12.38
N ALA A 199 12.25 -10.62 12.81
CA ALA A 199 12.29 -9.44 11.94
C ALA A 199 13.62 -9.32 11.18
N ALA A 200 14.75 -9.45 11.87
CA ALA A 200 16.09 -9.41 11.28
C ALA A 200 16.30 -10.55 10.27
N HIS A 201 15.86 -11.77 10.58
CA HIS A 201 15.94 -12.90 9.65
C HIS A 201 15.12 -12.65 8.38
N VAL A 202 13.86 -12.23 8.51
CA VAL A 202 12.99 -12.03 7.33
C VAL A 202 13.42 -10.83 6.48
N ALA A 203 14.06 -9.83 7.09
CA ALA A 203 14.68 -8.70 6.41
C ALA A 203 16.03 -9.05 5.75
N GLY A 204 16.49 -10.30 5.83
CA GLY A 204 17.73 -10.76 5.20
C GLY A 204 19.01 -10.46 5.98
N VAL A 205 18.93 -9.87 7.16
CA VAL A 205 20.11 -9.54 8.00
C VAL A 205 20.83 -10.80 8.46
N LEU A 206 20.07 -11.82 8.84
CA LEU A 206 20.58 -13.10 9.32
C LEU A 206 20.11 -14.22 8.39
N SER A 207 21.04 -15.10 8.01
CA SER A 207 20.69 -16.38 7.39
C SER A 207 19.79 -17.20 8.33
N LEU A 208 19.03 -18.17 7.80
CA LEU A 208 18.22 -19.04 8.67
C LEU A 208 19.09 -19.76 9.71
N GLU A 209 20.26 -20.22 9.30
CA GLU A 209 21.20 -20.91 10.18
C GLU A 209 21.71 -19.99 11.30
N ASP A 210 22.15 -18.78 10.97
CA ASP A 210 22.68 -17.84 11.96
C ASP A 210 21.59 -17.32 12.89
N ALA A 211 20.38 -17.07 12.37
CA ALA A 211 19.22 -16.72 13.20
C ALA A 211 18.88 -17.86 14.18
N CYS A 212 18.84 -19.12 13.72
CA CYS A 212 18.62 -20.26 14.60
C CYS A 212 19.71 -20.40 15.67
N ARG A 213 20.99 -20.20 15.30
CA ARG A 213 22.12 -20.21 16.26
C ARG A 213 21.97 -19.13 17.32
N LEU A 214 21.62 -17.90 16.92
CA LEU A 214 21.40 -16.79 17.84
C LEU A 214 20.23 -17.08 18.80
N VAL A 215 19.10 -17.56 18.28
CA VAL A 215 17.93 -17.94 19.09
C VAL A 215 18.27 -19.08 20.05
N ALA A 216 18.96 -20.13 19.59
CA ALA A 216 19.37 -21.26 20.41
C ALA A 216 20.28 -20.85 21.57
N ALA A 217 21.29 -20.03 21.29
CA ALA A 217 22.20 -19.52 22.31
C ALA A 217 21.47 -18.63 23.32
N ARG A 218 20.66 -17.67 22.83
CA ARG A 218 19.86 -16.79 23.69
C ARG A 218 18.96 -17.58 24.62
N ALA A 219 18.20 -18.52 24.06
CA ALA A 219 17.18 -19.25 24.79
C ALA A 219 17.77 -20.22 25.83
N SER A 220 18.84 -20.95 25.48
CA SER A 220 19.50 -21.88 26.39
C SER A 220 20.25 -21.17 27.51
N LEU A 221 21.00 -20.11 27.20
CA LEU A 221 21.70 -19.31 28.20
C LEU A 221 20.74 -18.59 29.15
N MET A 222 19.63 -18.04 28.65
CA MET A 222 18.58 -17.46 29.50
C MET A 222 17.95 -18.50 30.43
N GLN A 223 17.75 -19.73 29.94
CA GLN A 223 17.13 -20.79 30.72
C GLN A 223 18.04 -21.34 31.83
N ALA A 224 19.37 -21.26 31.64
CA ALA A 224 20.37 -21.72 32.60
C ALA A 224 20.61 -20.74 33.77
N LEU A 225 20.11 -19.51 33.67
CA LEU A 225 20.26 -18.51 34.72
C LEU A 225 19.53 -18.91 36.01
N PRO A 226 19.94 -18.39 37.17
CA PRO A 226 19.23 -18.63 38.43
C PRO A 226 17.78 -18.12 38.38
N VAL A 227 16.87 -18.90 38.96
CA VAL A 227 15.49 -18.47 39.23
C VAL A 227 15.46 -17.44 40.37
N GLY A 228 14.44 -16.58 40.42
CA GLY A 228 14.28 -15.57 41.47
C GLY A 228 14.07 -14.13 40.98
N GLY A 229 14.01 -13.92 39.66
CA GLY A 229 13.60 -12.66 39.07
C GLY A 229 12.10 -12.58 38.80
N ALA A 230 11.55 -11.37 38.74
CA ALA A 230 10.17 -11.12 38.34
C ALA A 230 10.07 -10.05 37.26
N MET A 231 8.99 -10.10 36.47
CA MET A 231 8.60 -9.03 35.55
C MET A 231 7.17 -8.59 35.86
N VAL A 232 6.93 -7.28 35.92
CA VAL A 232 5.62 -6.70 36.20
C VAL A 232 5.30 -5.61 35.20
N SER A 233 4.15 -5.71 34.54
CA SER A 233 3.58 -4.62 33.75
C SER A 233 2.91 -3.62 34.68
N ILE A 234 3.18 -2.33 34.45
CA ILE A 234 2.67 -1.19 35.20
C ILE A 234 1.97 -0.25 34.21
N ALA A 235 0.75 0.15 34.55
CA ALA A 235 0.05 1.19 33.82
C ALA A 235 0.50 2.57 34.32
N ALA A 236 1.63 3.06 33.81
CA ALA A 236 2.21 4.37 34.13
C ALA A 236 3.19 4.81 33.01
N PRO A 237 3.52 6.11 32.92
CA PRO A 237 4.61 6.60 32.10
C PRO A 237 5.98 6.12 32.59
N GLU A 238 6.95 5.99 31.68
CA GLU A 238 8.33 5.63 32.02
C GLU A 238 8.95 6.56 33.07
N GLY A 239 8.73 7.87 32.95
CA GLY A 239 9.30 8.87 33.86
C GLY A 239 8.77 8.83 35.30
N ASP A 240 7.63 8.18 35.53
CA ASP A 240 7.00 8.08 36.85
C ASP A 240 7.48 6.84 37.64
N VAL A 241 8.24 5.95 37.00
CA VAL A 241 8.75 4.73 37.63
C VAL A 241 10.15 4.96 38.21
N GLU A 242 10.20 5.27 39.50
CA GLU A 242 11.45 5.33 40.25
C GLU A 242 12.05 3.93 40.47
N LEU A 243 13.14 3.63 39.77
CA LEU A 243 13.82 2.33 39.84
C LEU A 243 14.69 2.22 41.10
N SER A 244 14.68 1.04 41.72
CA SER A 244 15.66 0.64 42.74
C SER A 244 16.87 -0.05 42.12
N GLU A 245 17.94 -0.20 42.90
CA GLU A 245 19.07 -1.05 42.51
C GLU A 245 18.58 -2.47 42.17
N GLY A 246 19.15 -3.07 41.11
CA GLY A 246 18.78 -4.42 40.66
C GLY A 246 17.49 -4.51 39.83
N VAL A 247 16.79 -3.41 39.58
CA VAL A 247 15.59 -3.35 38.72
C VAL A 247 15.84 -2.47 37.50
N SER A 248 15.31 -2.89 36.35
CA SER A 248 15.35 -2.13 35.10
C SER A 248 13.97 -2.06 34.47
N ILE A 249 13.77 -1.06 33.61
CA ILE A 249 12.66 -1.09 32.66
C ILE A 249 13.04 -2.10 31.58
N ALA A 250 12.23 -3.13 31.42
CA ALA A 250 12.40 -4.16 30.41
C ALA A 250 11.73 -3.79 29.08
N ALA A 251 10.62 -3.05 29.12
CA ALA A 251 9.94 -2.60 27.92
C ALA A 251 9.12 -1.34 28.16
N VAL A 252 9.11 -0.46 27.17
CA VAL A 252 8.18 0.67 27.06
C VAL A 252 7.24 0.35 25.89
N ASN A 253 6.04 -0.14 26.22
CA ASN A 253 5.07 -0.67 25.26
C ASN A 253 4.05 0.38 24.82
N GLY A 254 3.92 1.48 25.55
CA GLY A 254 3.09 2.63 25.22
C GLY A 254 3.31 3.78 26.20
N PRO A 255 2.69 4.95 25.97
CA PRO A 255 2.85 6.13 26.83
C PRO A 255 2.51 5.90 28.30
N GLU A 256 1.59 4.98 28.58
CA GLU A 256 1.09 4.63 29.91
C GLU A 256 1.28 3.13 30.21
N SER A 257 2.26 2.48 29.57
CA SER A 257 2.44 1.03 29.63
C SER A 257 3.91 0.66 29.61
N VAL A 258 4.45 0.38 30.79
CA VAL A 258 5.84 -0.06 30.97
C VAL A 258 5.91 -1.42 31.65
N VAL A 259 7.01 -2.12 31.48
CA VAL A 259 7.30 -3.38 32.15
C VAL A 259 8.62 -3.22 32.90
N ILE A 260 8.61 -3.47 34.20
CA ILE A 260 9.83 -3.54 35.02
C ILE A 260 10.26 -4.99 35.23
N SER A 261 11.56 -5.20 35.43
CA SER A 261 12.18 -6.51 35.53
C SER A 261 13.44 -6.46 36.40
N GLY A 262 13.64 -7.47 37.25
CA GLY A 262 14.78 -7.54 38.15
C GLY A 262 14.56 -8.54 39.29
N ASP A 263 15.22 -8.31 40.42
CA ASP A 263 14.98 -9.07 41.66
C ASP A 263 13.50 -9.04 42.06
N GLU A 264 12.95 -10.21 42.42
CA GLU A 264 11.53 -10.34 42.68
C GLU A 264 11.03 -9.42 43.80
N ALA A 265 11.75 -9.32 44.92
CA ALA A 265 11.31 -8.52 46.06
C ALA A 265 11.30 -7.02 45.69
N ALA A 266 12.37 -6.56 45.04
CA ALA A 266 12.50 -5.17 44.60
C ALA A 266 11.44 -4.79 43.56
N VAL A 267 11.20 -5.65 42.55
CA VAL A 267 10.17 -5.45 41.53
C VAL A 267 8.77 -5.35 42.15
N LEU A 268 8.44 -6.24 43.10
CA LEU A 268 7.13 -6.22 43.74
C LEU A 268 6.94 -5.01 44.66
N GLU A 269 8.01 -4.52 45.30
CA GLU A 269 7.96 -3.30 46.10
C GLU A 269 7.63 -2.06 45.23
N ILE A 270 8.29 -1.91 44.08
CA ILE A 270 8.01 -0.82 43.13
C ILE A 270 6.58 -0.96 42.60
N ALA A 271 6.19 -2.17 42.17
CA ALA A 271 4.86 -2.42 41.61
C ALA A 271 3.72 -2.11 42.61
N ALA A 272 3.93 -2.30 43.91
CA ALA A 272 2.94 -2.00 44.94
C ALA A 272 2.60 -0.49 45.06
N ARG A 273 3.43 0.39 44.49
CA ARG A 273 3.21 1.85 44.49
C ARG A 273 2.17 2.29 43.44
N PHE A 274 1.81 1.40 42.52
CA PHE A 274 0.91 1.71 41.40
C PHE A 274 -0.43 0.98 41.55
N ALA A 275 -1.51 1.66 41.18
CA ALA A 275 -2.87 1.13 41.33
C ALA A 275 -3.19 -0.04 40.38
N LYS A 276 -2.54 -0.09 39.19
CA LYS A 276 -2.82 -1.10 38.17
C LYS A 276 -1.53 -1.74 37.68
N THR A 277 -1.26 -2.93 38.20
CA THR A 277 -0.10 -3.74 37.84
C THR A 277 -0.50 -5.18 37.52
N LYS A 278 0.31 -5.87 36.72
CA LYS A 278 0.12 -7.28 36.38
C LYS A 278 1.47 -7.98 36.33
N ARG A 279 1.68 -8.95 37.23
CA ARG A 279 2.84 -9.84 37.16
C ARG A 279 2.76 -10.70 35.90
N LEU A 280 3.85 -10.74 35.14
CA LEU A 280 3.95 -11.54 33.94
C LEU A 280 4.32 -12.98 34.29
N LYS A 281 3.71 -13.94 33.60
CA LYS A 281 4.02 -15.37 33.76
C LYS A 281 5.25 -15.70 32.90
N VAL A 282 6.43 -15.38 33.42
CA VAL A 282 7.73 -15.63 32.79
C VAL A 282 8.64 -16.36 33.77
N SER A 283 9.64 -17.08 33.24
CA SER A 283 10.57 -17.89 34.02
C SER A 283 11.68 -17.06 34.66
N HIS A 284 12.08 -15.96 34.03
CA HIS A 284 13.21 -15.11 34.43
C HIS A 284 12.88 -13.63 34.22
N ALA A 285 13.69 -12.77 34.85
CA ALA A 285 13.64 -11.32 34.68
C ALA A 285 14.43 -10.86 33.45
N PHE A 286 13.85 -11.01 32.25
CA PHE A 286 14.48 -10.57 31.00
C PHE A 286 14.71 -9.06 30.96
N HIS A 287 15.71 -8.59 30.19
CA HIS A 287 16.03 -7.16 30.03
C HIS A 287 16.35 -6.46 31.37
N SER A 288 17.13 -7.14 32.22
CA SER A 288 17.50 -6.67 33.56
C SER A 288 18.94 -7.06 33.90
N PRO A 289 19.52 -6.55 35.01
CA PRO A 289 20.86 -6.95 35.46
C PRO A 289 20.98 -8.46 35.72
N LEU A 290 19.88 -9.17 35.95
CA LEU A 290 19.90 -10.63 36.11
C LEU A 290 20.27 -11.36 34.82
N MET A 291 20.30 -10.69 33.66
CA MET A 291 20.83 -11.23 32.42
C MET A 291 22.36 -11.12 32.33
N ASP A 292 23.02 -10.26 33.11
CA ASP A 292 24.47 -10.01 32.99
C ASP A 292 25.35 -11.27 32.97
N PRO A 293 25.09 -12.33 33.77
CA PRO A 293 25.94 -13.52 33.79
C PRO A 293 26.02 -14.30 32.48
N MET A 294 25.03 -14.15 31.59
CA MET A 294 24.99 -14.87 30.30
C MET A 294 25.67 -14.12 29.16
N LEU A 295 25.92 -12.80 29.33
CA LEU A 295 26.19 -11.91 28.21
C LEU A 295 27.52 -12.20 27.49
N ASP A 296 28.55 -12.63 28.22
CA ASP A 296 29.85 -12.96 27.63
C ASP A 296 29.78 -14.21 26.75
N GLU A 297 29.08 -15.26 27.21
CA GLU A 297 28.86 -16.48 26.43
C GLU A 297 27.96 -16.21 25.21
N PHE A 298 26.93 -15.37 25.38
CA PHE A 298 26.08 -14.95 24.27
C PHE A 298 26.83 -14.12 23.24
N ARG A 299 27.69 -13.20 23.69
CA ARG A 299 28.57 -12.39 22.82
C ARG A 299 29.48 -13.28 21.98
N ALA A 300 30.10 -14.29 22.60
CA ALA A 300 30.99 -15.22 21.90
C ALA A 300 30.27 -15.93 20.73
N VAL A 301 28.98 -16.28 20.89
CA VAL A 301 28.19 -16.82 19.78
C VAL A 301 27.86 -15.74 18.74
N ALA A 302 27.39 -14.57 19.18
CA ALA A 302 26.98 -13.49 18.30
C ALA A 302 28.14 -12.97 17.42
N GLU A 303 29.38 -13.05 17.88
CA GLU A 303 30.59 -12.69 17.11
C GLU A 303 30.93 -13.69 15.99
N THR A 304 30.37 -14.91 16.02
CA THR A 304 30.56 -15.91 14.96
C THR A 304 29.60 -15.77 13.78
N LEU A 305 28.56 -14.94 13.93
CA LEU A 305 27.49 -14.80 12.95
C LEU A 305 27.86 -13.79 11.86
N THR A 306 27.25 -13.95 10.69
CA THR A 306 27.37 -12.97 9.61
C THR A 306 26.12 -12.08 9.57
N TYR A 307 26.33 -10.76 9.62
CA TYR A 307 25.25 -9.77 9.52
C TYR A 307 25.27 -9.12 8.14
N HIS A 308 24.18 -9.29 7.39
CA HIS A 308 23.98 -8.68 6.09
C HIS A 308 23.19 -7.36 6.19
N PRO A 309 23.28 -6.46 5.20
CA PRO A 309 22.40 -5.31 5.10
C PRO A 309 20.93 -5.73 5.03
N ALA A 310 20.05 -5.01 5.72
CA ALA A 310 18.62 -5.28 5.68
C ALA A 310 18.01 -4.93 4.31
N GLU A 311 17.30 -5.89 3.71
CA GLU A 311 16.54 -5.71 2.48
C GLU A 311 15.18 -5.03 2.74
N ILE A 312 14.64 -5.24 3.94
CA ILE A 312 13.43 -4.58 4.45
C ILE A 312 13.84 -3.75 5.66
N PRO A 313 13.55 -2.44 5.72
CA PRO A 313 13.86 -1.61 6.88
C PRO A 313 13.33 -2.21 8.20
N VAL A 314 14.23 -2.38 9.18
CA VAL A 314 13.92 -2.93 10.52
C VAL A 314 13.87 -1.79 11.54
N VAL A 315 12.89 -1.79 12.44
CA VAL A 315 12.87 -0.90 13.61
C VAL A 315 13.52 -1.59 14.80
N SER A 316 14.52 -0.93 15.38
CA SER A 316 15.31 -1.45 16.50
C SER A 316 14.54 -1.40 17.81
N ASN A 317 14.54 -2.49 18.58
CA ASN A 317 14.03 -2.44 19.96
C ASN A 317 14.92 -1.66 20.91
N VAL A 318 16.21 -1.55 20.63
CA VAL A 318 17.15 -0.87 21.55
C VAL A 318 16.99 0.65 21.43
N THR A 319 16.82 1.17 20.21
CA THR A 319 16.75 2.62 19.97
C THR A 319 15.35 3.15 19.73
N GLY A 320 14.40 2.30 19.31
CA GLY A 320 13.07 2.75 18.86
C GLY A 320 13.08 3.48 17.51
N ALA A 321 14.20 3.46 16.80
CA ALA A 321 14.37 4.08 15.48
C ALA A 321 14.67 3.00 14.42
N LEU A 322 14.81 3.40 13.16
CA LEU A 322 15.32 2.49 12.12
C LEU A 322 16.70 1.96 12.53
N ALA A 323 16.89 0.66 12.39
CA ALA A 323 18.09 -0.02 12.78
C ALA A 323 19.28 0.45 11.95
N GLU A 324 20.37 0.78 12.63
CA GLU A 324 21.71 0.81 12.05
C GLU A 324 22.17 -0.62 11.72
N PRO A 325 23.26 -0.82 10.95
CA PRO A 325 23.78 -2.16 10.68
C PRO A 325 23.94 -2.99 11.97
N PHE A 326 23.33 -4.17 11.98
CA PHE A 326 23.36 -5.06 13.14
C PHE A 326 24.78 -5.57 13.39
N THR A 327 25.13 -5.69 14.67
CA THR A 327 26.44 -6.18 15.14
C THR A 327 26.24 -7.16 16.28
N ALA A 328 27.28 -7.93 16.64
CA ALA A 328 27.24 -8.77 17.83
C ALA A 328 26.94 -7.96 19.11
N ASP A 329 27.54 -6.76 19.23
CA ASP A 329 27.32 -5.88 20.37
C ASP A 329 25.87 -5.40 20.47
N TYR A 330 25.23 -5.14 19.32
CA TYR A 330 23.79 -4.84 19.27
C TYR A 330 22.96 -5.93 19.96
N TRP A 331 23.22 -7.21 19.65
CA TRP A 331 22.43 -8.31 20.22
C TRP A 331 22.70 -8.52 21.71
N VAL A 332 23.91 -8.25 22.19
CA VAL A 332 24.22 -8.25 23.63
C VAL A 332 23.44 -7.13 24.34
N ARG A 333 23.44 -5.92 23.77
CA ARG A 333 22.62 -4.80 24.28
C ARG A 333 21.14 -5.11 24.22
N HIS A 334 20.66 -5.74 23.15
CA HIS A 334 19.27 -6.17 22.96
C HIS A 334 18.74 -7.11 24.04
N VAL A 335 19.59 -7.98 24.60
CA VAL A 335 19.22 -8.86 25.71
C VAL A 335 19.06 -8.07 27.03
N ARG A 336 19.80 -6.97 27.17
CA ARG A 336 20.02 -6.29 28.45
C ARG A 336 19.24 -4.98 28.61
N GLU A 337 19.09 -4.22 27.53
CA GLU A 337 18.46 -2.90 27.49
C GLU A 337 16.94 -3.01 27.27
N ALA A 338 16.21 -1.92 27.59
CA ALA A 338 14.77 -1.88 27.47
C ALA A 338 14.30 -2.00 26.01
N VAL A 339 13.22 -2.75 25.78
CA VAL A 339 12.50 -2.78 24.50
C VAL A 339 11.72 -1.48 24.30
N ARG A 340 12.21 -0.59 23.45
CA ARG A 340 11.63 0.70 23.02
C ARG A 340 10.50 0.54 22.00
N PHE A 341 9.51 -0.31 22.29
CA PHE A 341 8.45 -0.64 21.33
C PHE A 341 7.57 0.57 20.98
N ALA A 342 7.18 1.38 21.97
CA ALA A 342 6.35 2.59 21.75
C ALA A 342 7.04 3.63 20.85
N ASP A 343 8.34 3.83 21.06
CA ASP A 343 9.16 4.71 20.22
C ASP A 343 9.25 4.14 18.80
N GLY A 344 9.43 2.82 18.68
CA GLY A 344 9.42 2.12 17.40
C GLY A 344 8.12 2.30 16.60
N VAL A 345 6.98 2.17 17.26
CA VAL A 345 5.66 2.43 16.67
C VAL A 345 5.55 3.89 16.22
N SER A 346 6.02 4.83 17.03
CA SER A 346 6.02 6.26 16.67
C SER A 346 6.88 6.55 15.43
N THR A 347 8.02 5.85 15.30
CA THR A 347 8.87 5.90 14.10
C THR A 347 8.13 5.38 12.87
N LEU A 348 7.39 4.28 12.98
CA LEU A 348 6.59 3.72 11.89
C LEU A 348 5.46 4.66 11.45
N GLU A 349 4.73 5.26 12.40
CA GLU A 349 3.70 6.25 12.09
C GLU A 349 4.28 7.49 11.38
N ALA A 350 5.42 8.00 11.87
CA ALA A 350 6.11 9.12 11.24
C ALA A 350 6.60 8.81 9.82
N ALA A 351 6.88 7.54 9.51
CA ALA A 351 7.23 7.06 8.18
C ALA A 351 6.02 6.88 7.24
N GLY A 352 4.79 7.01 7.74
CA GLY A 352 3.55 6.86 6.96
C GLY A 352 2.94 5.45 7.00
N VAL A 353 3.33 4.61 7.94
CA VAL A 353 2.68 3.32 8.17
C VAL A 353 1.27 3.52 8.70
N GLY A 354 0.28 2.94 8.03
CA GLY A 354 -1.13 2.98 8.43
C GLY A 354 -1.75 1.60 8.68
N VAL A 355 -1.04 0.54 8.30
CA VAL A 355 -1.49 -0.86 8.44
C VAL A 355 -0.39 -1.67 9.12
N PHE A 356 -0.77 -2.41 10.16
CA PHE A 356 0.11 -3.27 10.94
C PHE A 356 -0.39 -4.71 10.87
N LEU A 357 0.46 -5.63 10.40
CA LEU A 357 0.19 -7.07 10.42
C LEU A 357 1.04 -7.73 11.50
N GLU A 358 0.42 -8.28 12.54
CA GLU A 358 1.12 -9.04 13.56
C GLU A 358 1.19 -10.52 13.18
N LEU A 359 2.41 -11.03 13.09
CA LEU A 359 2.73 -12.44 12.92
C LEU A 359 3.17 -13.02 14.27
N GLY A 360 2.40 -13.99 14.72
CA GLY A 360 2.60 -14.70 15.98
C GLY A 360 1.34 -15.51 16.32
N PRO A 361 1.35 -16.23 17.45
CA PRO A 361 0.28 -17.15 17.82
C PRO A 361 -0.99 -16.48 18.40
N ASP A 362 -0.93 -15.17 18.67
CA ASP A 362 -2.04 -14.32 19.13
C ASP A 362 -1.80 -12.87 18.66
N GLY A 363 -2.69 -11.94 19.01
CA GLY A 363 -2.60 -10.53 18.65
C GLY A 363 -2.29 -9.62 19.84
N VAL A 364 -1.10 -9.77 20.44
CA VAL A 364 -0.66 -9.00 21.61
C VAL A 364 -0.21 -7.60 21.18
N LEU A 365 0.67 -7.51 20.20
CA LEU A 365 1.20 -6.25 19.68
C LEU A 365 0.13 -5.42 18.96
N SER A 366 -0.86 -6.08 18.35
CA SER A 366 -2.01 -5.45 17.71
C SER A 366 -2.83 -4.60 18.68
N SER A 367 -2.75 -4.87 19.99
CA SER A 367 -3.41 -4.06 21.02
C SER A 367 -2.60 -2.84 21.47
N LEU A 368 -1.33 -2.77 21.06
CA LEU A 368 -0.35 -1.76 21.46
C LEU A 368 -0.06 -0.74 20.33
N VAL A 369 -0.49 -1.02 19.11
CA VAL A 369 -0.29 -0.13 17.96
C VAL A 369 -1.57 0.62 17.60
N PRO A 370 -1.45 1.88 17.16
CA PRO A 370 -2.57 2.65 16.62
C PRO A 370 -2.91 2.22 15.19
N GLY A 371 -4.01 2.75 14.65
CA GLY A 371 -4.41 2.50 13.26
C GLY A 371 -4.99 1.09 13.02
N THR A 372 -4.79 0.56 11.81
CA THR A 372 -5.33 -0.74 11.42
C THR A 372 -4.38 -1.86 11.85
N ALA A 373 -4.65 -2.45 13.01
CA ALA A 373 -3.89 -3.58 13.55
C ALA A 373 -4.56 -4.93 13.25
N ILE A 374 -3.82 -5.83 12.61
CA ILE A 374 -4.34 -7.09 12.07
C ILE A 374 -3.49 -8.25 12.60
N PRO A 375 -4.01 -9.05 13.54
CA PRO A 375 -3.33 -10.27 13.98
C PRO A 375 -3.60 -11.42 13.01
N ALA A 376 -2.54 -12.13 12.62
CA ALA A 376 -2.65 -13.31 11.76
C ALA A 376 -3.31 -14.51 12.46
N LEU A 377 -3.09 -14.65 13.77
CA LEU A 377 -3.70 -15.69 14.61
C LEU A 377 -4.30 -15.12 15.90
N ARG A 378 -5.22 -15.86 16.50
CA ARG A 378 -5.82 -15.57 17.81
C ARG A 378 -6.01 -16.87 18.57
N ARG A 379 -5.72 -16.87 19.88
CA ARG A 379 -5.71 -18.09 20.70
C ARG A 379 -7.06 -18.82 20.80
N ASP A 380 -8.17 -18.08 20.73
CA ASP A 380 -9.52 -18.61 20.93
C ASP A 380 -10.32 -18.68 19.62
N ARG A 381 -9.62 -18.76 18.48
CA ARG A 381 -10.25 -18.78 17.14
C ARG A 381 -9.59 -19.82 16.26
N ASP A 382 -10.34 -20.26 15.25
CA ASP A 382 -9.83 -21.11 14.19
C ASP A 382 -8.69 -20.40 13.44
N GLU A 383 -7.57 -21.09 13.24
CA GLU A 383 -6.34 -20.50 12.71
C GLU A 383 -6.49 -20.10 11.24
N GLU A 384 -7.07 -20.98 10.41
CA GLU A 384 -7.26 -20.73 8.98
C GLU A 384 -8.25 -19.59 8.74
N ARG A 385 -9.41 -19.61 9.42
CA ARG A 385 -10.40 -18.54 9.34
C ARG A 385 -9.85 -17.21 9.83
N THR A 386 -9.02 -17.21 10.88
CA THR A 386 -8.39 -15.98 11.39
C THR A 386 -7.38 -15.43 10.39
N LEU A 387 -6.54 -16.28 9.80
CA LEU A 387 -5.57 -15.88 8.78
C LEU A 387 -6.26 -15.32 7.52
N PHE A 388 -7.31 -15.98 7.03
CA PHE A 388 -8.10 -15.49 5.90
C PHE A 388 -8.83 -14.18 6.22
N THR A 389 -9.31 -14.01 7.45
CA THR A 389 -9.84 -12.72 7.92
C THR A 389 -8.74 -11.65 7.96
N ALA A 390 -7.50 -12.00 8.31
CA ALA A 390 -6.37 -11.08 8.28
C ALA A 390 -6.05 -10.64 6.85
N LEU A 391 -6.00 -11.57 5.88
CA LEU A 391 -5.83 -11.25 4.46
C LEU A 391 -6.97 -10.37 3.92
N ALA A 392 -8.21 -10.69 4.28
CA ALA A 392 -9.37 -9.86 3.96
C ALA A 392 -9.19 -8.42 4.48
N ARG A 393 -8.73 -8.26 5.72
CA ARG A 393 -8.45 -6.94 6.32
C ARG A 393 -7.32 -6.20 5.62
N LEU A 394 -6.25 -6.88 5.24
CA LEU A 394 -5.16 -6.30 4.45
C LEU A 394 -5.69 -5.79 3.10
N HIS A 395 -6.44 -6.64 2.39
CA HIS A 395 -7.01 -6.28 1.08
C HIS A 395 -7.94 -5.07 1.16
N VAL A 396 -8.86 -5.02 2.13
CA VAL A 396 -9.77 -3.87 2.23
C VAL A 396 -9.08 -2.59 2.69
N SER A 397 -7.91 -2.70 3.33
CA SER A 397 -7.09 -1.57 3.77
C SER A 397 -6.23 -1.00 2.63
N GLY A 398 -6.08 -1.72 1.52
CA GLY A 398 -5.37 -1.25 0.33
C GLY A 398 -4.16 -2.09 -0.06
N VAL A 399 -3.76 -3.06 0.76
CA VAL A 399 -2.66 -3.98 0.46
C VAL A 399 -3.05 -4.88 -0.71
N ASP A 400 -2.19 -4.97 -1.72
CA ASP A 400 -2.39 -5.85 -2.86
C ASP A 400 -2.07 -7.30 -2.46
N LEU A 401 -2.95 -8.22 -2.86
CA LEU A 401 -2.78 -9.66 -2.68
C LEU A 401 -2.57 -10.30 -4.05
N ASP A 402 -1.74 -11.33 -4.10
CA ASP A 402 -1.63 -12.19 -5.27
C ASP A 402 -2.76 -13.23 -5.25
N TRP A 403 -3.87 -12.86 -5.89
CA TRP A 403 -5.02 -13.73 -6.05
C TRP A 403 -4.67 -15.02 -6.81
N ALA A 404 -3.72 -15.00 -7.74
CA ALA A 404 -3.30 -16.21 -8.46
C ALA A 404 -2.72 -17.25 -7.50
N SER A 405 -1.86 -16.79 -6.57
CA SER A 405 -1.27 -17.65 -5.54
C SER A 405 -2.28 -18.11 -4.49
N LEU A 406 -3.23 -17.26 -4.08
CA LEU A 406 -4.31 -17.65 -3.15
C LEU A 406 -5.25 -18.71 -3.73
N TYR A 407 -5.50 -18.65 -5.05
CA TYR A 407 -6.34 -19.62 -5.76
C TYR A 407 -5.54 -20.75 -6.39
N ALA A 408 -4.23 -20.82 -6.17
CA ALA A 408 -3.38 -21.88 -6.70
C ALA A 408 -3.84 -23.24 -6.15
N GLY A 409 -4.11 -24.19 -7.06
CA GLY A 409 -4.64 -25.51 -6.70
C GLY A 409 -6.15 -25.53 -6.41
N SER A 410 -6.85 -24.38 -6.48
CA SER A 410 -8.32 -24.37 -6.45
C SER A 410 -8.91 -24.71 -7.81
N ALA A 411 -10.12 -25.28 -7.83
CA ALA A 411 -10.84 -25.62 -9.05
C ALA A 411 -11.73 -24.50 -9.60
N GLY A 412 -11.55 -23.26 -9.12
CA GLY A 412 -12.42 -22.12 -9.44
C GLY A 412 -12.39 -21.73 -10.91
N ARG A 413 -13.54 -21.32 -11.44
CA ARG A 413 -13.75 -20.97 -12.85
C ARG A 413 -14.40 -19.62 -13.01
N ALA A 414 -14.09 -18.98 -14.14
CA ALA A 414 -14.78 -17.76 -14.55
C ALA A 414 -16.21 -18.09 -14.97
N VAL A 415 -17.19 -17.49 -14.29
CA VAL A 415 -18.61 -17.55 -14.61
C VAL A 415 -19.13 -16.15 -14.95
N PRO A 416 -20.19 -16.02 -15.77
CA PRO A 416 -20.82 -14.73 -16.03
C PRO A 416 -21.37 -14.13 -14.74
N LEU A 417 -20.93 -12.92 -14.42
CA LEU A 417 -21.41 -12.17 -13.26
C LEU A 417 -22.10 -10.87 -13.70
N PRO A 418 -23.01 -10.31 -12.88
CA PRO A 418 -23.60 -9.00 -13.13
C PRO A 418 -22.53 -7.92 -13.38
N THR A 419 -22.87 -6.93 -14.20
CA THR A 419 -22.02 -5.77 -14.45
C THR A 419 -22.11 -4.76 -13.30
N TYR A 420 -21.20 -3.79 -13.32
CA TYR A 420 -21.07 -2.77 -12.28
C TYR A 420 -22.39 -2.04 -11.98
N PRO A 421 -22.78 -1.87 -10.70
CA PRO A 421 -23.98 -1.12 -10.32
C PRO A 421 -23.74 0.39 -10.39
N PHE A 422 -23.85 0.95 -11.59
CA PHE A 422 -23.74 2.39 -11.80
C PHE A 422 -24.81 3.15 -11.00
N GLU A 423 -24.36 4.13 -10.21
CA GLU A 423 -25.23 5.06 -9.50
C GLU A 423 -25.72 6.13 -10.49
N HIS A 424 -26.78 5.80 -11.22
CA HIS A 424 -27.32 6.69 -12.24
C HIS A 424 -27.86 7.98 -11.63
N ARG A 425 -27.38 9.10 -12.16
CA ARG A 425 -27.98 10.42 -11.97
C ARG A 425 -28.37 10.95 -13.33
N ARG A 426 -29.52 11.62 -13.40
CA ARG A 426 -29.95 12.31 -14.62
C ARG A 426 -29.06 13.54 -14.81
N TYR A 427 -28.15 13.47 -15.78
CA TYR A 427 -27.41 14.63 -16.25
C TYR A 427 -28.14 15.15 -17.49
N TRP A 428 -28.88 16.24 -17.32
CA TRP A 428 -29.61 16.89 -18.39
C TRP A 428 -29.45 18.41 -18.24
N LEU A 429 -29.23 19.11 -19.35
CA LEU A 429 -29.24 20.57 -19.35
C LEU A 429 -30.69 21.02 -19.19
N GLU A 430 -31.10 21.24 -17.94
CA GLU A 430 -32.38 21.86 -17.65
C GLU A 430 -32.24 23.38 -17.76
N PRO A 431 -33.19 24.07 -18.41
CA PRO A 431 -33.24 25.54 -18.39
C PRO A 431 -33.19 26.01 -16.94
N ALA A 432 -32.27 26.93 -16.63
CA ALA A 432 -32.03 27.40 -15.27
C ALA A 432 -33.34 27.84 -14.60
N ARG A 433 -33.89 27.00 -13.74
CA ARG A 433 -34.87 27.44 -12.75
C ARG A 433 -34.09 28.20 -11.68
N PRO A 434 -34.54 29.39 -11.26
CA PRO A 434 -33.89 30.10 -10.16
C PRO A 434 -33.90 29.19 -8.93
N GLN A 435 -32.76 28.61 -8.57
CA GLN A 435 -32.62 27.90 -7.30
C GLN A 435 -32.27 28.92 -6.21
N PRO A 436 -33.03 28.96 -5.10
CA PRO A 436 -32.60 29.68 -3.91
C PRO A 436 -31.49 28.88 -3.24
N VAL A 437 -30.30 29.49 -3.07
CA VAL A 437 -29.20 28.88 -2.32
C VAL A 437 -28.74 29.81 -1.19
N ALA A 438 -28.88 29.27 0.01
CA ALA A 438 -28.11 29.47 1.26
C ALA A 438 -28.26 30.75 2.12
N ASP A 439 -28.33 30.45 3.42
CA ASP A 439 -28.43 31.27 4.64
C ASP A 439 -29.53 32.32 4.69
N SER A 440 -30.47 32.19 5.63
CA SER A 440 -31.60 33.14 5.75
C SER A 440 -31.14 34.58 5.99
N ALA A 441 -29.98 34.77 6.64
CA ALA A 441 -29.36 36.07 6.86
C ALA A 441 -28.68 36.63 5.59
N ASP A 442 -27.90 35.81 4.88
CA ASP A 442 -27.29 36.21 3.59
C ASP A 442 -28.34 36.45 2.51
N THR A 443 -29.39 35.63 2.48
CA THR A 443 -30.53 35.78 1.57
C THR A 443 -31.26 37.09 1.86
N GLY A 444 -31.50 37.42 3.14
CA GLY A 444 -32.13 38.67 3.55
C GLY A 444 -31.32 39.90 3.14
N PHE A 445 -30.03 39.92 3.50
CA PHE A 445 -29.11 41.01 3.12
C PHE A 445 -29.08 41.24 1.61
N TRP A 446 -28.87 40.18 0.83
CA TRP A 446 -28.78 40.33 -0.61
C TRP A 446 -30.12 40.64 -1.28
N ALA A 447 -31.24 40.20 -0.69
CA ALA A 447 -32.56 40.60 -1.16
C ALA A 447 -32.84 42.09 -0.90
N ALA A 448 -32.33 42.64 0.20
CA ALA A 448 -32.36 44.08 0.48
C ALA A 448 -31.50 44.87 -0.53
N VAL A 449 -30.30 44.37 -0.86
CA VAL A 449 -29.47 44.93 -1.94
C VAL A 449 -30.22 44.90 -3.28
N ASP A 450 -30.86 43.77 -3.63
CA ASP A 450 -31.54 43.60 -4.93
C ASP A 450 -32.83 44.45 -5.05
N ARG A 451 -33.52 44.74 -3.94
CA ARG A 451 -34.75 45.56 -3.92
C ARG A 451 -34.51 47.05 -3.63
N GLY A 452 -33.28 47.46 -3.31
CA GLY A 452 -32.97 48.83 -2.90
C GLY A 452 -33.45 49.20 -1.51
N GLU A 453 -33.52 48.22 -0.61
CA GLU A 453 -34.02 48.37 0.76
C GLU A 453 -32.88 48.37 1.79
N LEU A 454 -31.63 48.53 1.33
CA LEU A 454 -30.42 48.42 2.14
C LEU A 454 -30.39 49.40 3.34
N ALA A 455 -30.93 50.61 3.16
CA ALA A 455 -31.02 51.64 4.20
C ALA A 455 -31.91 51.20 5.37
N ARG A 456 -33.05 50.57 5.06
CA ARG A 456 -34.01 50.10 6.07
C ARG A 456 -33.45 48.95 6.90
N ASP A 457 -32.79 48.00 6.27
CA ASP A 457 -32.37 46.76 6.94
C ASP A 457 -31.04 46.88 7.69
N LEU A 458 -30.15 47.78 7.26
CA LEU A 458 -28.86 48.05 7.93
C LEU A 458 -28.87 49.33 8.78
N ALA A 459 -29.99 50.06 8.83
CA ALA A 459 -30.13 51.36 9.48
C ALA A 459 -29.05 52.37 9.05
N VAL A 460 -28.74 52.40 7.76
CA VAL A 460 -27.80 53.35 7.14
C VAL A 460 -28.56 54.45 6.40
N ASP A 461 -27.89 55.58 6.18
CA ASP A 461 -28.44 56.71 5.42
C ASP A 461 -28.79 56.32 3.97
N ASP A 462 -29.91 56.87 3.45
CA ASP A 462 -30.45 56.55 2.12
C ASP A 462 -29.49 56.97 0.99
N ASP A 463 -28.78 58.10 1.13
CA ASP A 463 -27.82 58.56 0.12
C ASP A 463 -26.59 57.66 0.10
N LEU A 464 -26.12 57.22 1.28
CA LEU A 464 -25.03 56.25 1.39
C LEU A 464 -25.44 54.88 0.80
N ALA A 465 -26.64 54.40 1.09
CA ALA A 465 -27.18 53.15 0.55
C ALA A 465 -27.26 53.19 -0.99
N ALA A 466 -27.81 54.27 -1.55
CA ALA A 466 -27.92 54.47 -2.99
C ALA A 466 -26.53 54.52 -3.67
N ALA A 467 -25.52 55.10 -3.00
CA ALA A 467 -24.16 55.18 -3.53
C ALA A 467 -23.43 53.83 -3.57
N ILE A 468 -23.62 52.96 -2.57
CA ILE A 468 -22.89 51.68 -2.45
C ILE A 468 -23.60 50.51 -3.16
N GLN A 469 -24.90 50.61 -3.40
CA GLN A 469 -25.71 49.53 -3.95
C GLN A 469 -25.23 49.04 -5.33
N PRO A 470 -24.86 49.89 -6.32
CA PRO A 470 -24.29 49.43 -7.58
C PRO A 470 -22.96 48.67 -7.40
N ALA A 471 -22.13 49.08 -6.44
CA ALA A 471 -20.85 48.42 -6.14
C ALA A 471 -21.06 47.03 -5.54
N LEU A 472 -22.06 46.86 -4.67
CA LEU A 472 -22.45 45.57 -4.10
C LEU A 472 -23.00 44.62 -5.17
N HIS A 473 -23.84 45.10 -6.09
CA HIS A 473 -24.31 44.32 -7.24
C HIS A 473 -23.16 43.83 -8.12
N ALA A 474 -22.25 44.74 -8.48
CA ALA A 474 -21.09 44.41 -9.30
C ALA A 474 -20.13 43.44 -8.59
N TRP A 475 -19.98 43.54 -7.26
CA TRP A 475 -19.18 42.61 -6.47
C TRP A 475 -19.79 41.21 -6.42
N ARG A 476 -21.11 41.10 -6.21
CA ARG A 476 -21.83 39.82 -6.14
C ARG A 476 -21.85 39.10 -7.47
N ALA A 477 -22.06 39.84 -8.57
CA ALA A 477 -22.00 39.30 -9.92
C ALA A 477 -20.62 38.69 -10.21
N ARG A 478 -19.54 39.44 -9.92
CA ARG A 478 -18.15 38.97 -10.08
C ARG A 478 -17.84 37.74 -9.23
N HIS A 479 -18.31 37.68 -7.98
CA HIS A 479 -18.08 36.52 -7.10
C HIS A 479 -18.85 35.28 -7.54
N ARG A 480 -20.09 35.43 -8.01
CA ARG A 480 -20.88 34.31 -8.57
C ARG A 480 -20.24 33.77 -9.85
N GLU A 481 -19.80 34.66 -10.73
CA GLU A 481 -19.11 34.30 -11.96
C GLU A 481 -17.79 33.58 -11.66
N ALA A 482 -16.97 34.11 -10.75
CA ALA A 482 -15.71 33.49 -10.34
C ALA A 482 -15.90 32.14 -9.64
N SER A 483 -16.95 32.00 -8.81
CA SER A 483 -17.29 30.74 -8.15
C SER A 483 -17.77 29.68 -9.15
N THR A 484 -18.64 30.08 -10.08
CA THR A 484 -19.16 29.21 -11.14
C THR A 484 -18.03 28.75 -12.07
N LEU A 485 -17.21 29.70 -12.55
CA LEU A 485 -16.02 29.39 -13.35
C LEU A 485 -15.05 28.51 -12.56
N GLY A 486 -14.83 28.78 -11.27
CA GLY A 486 -14.01 27.93 -10.40
C GLY A 486 -14.51 26.49 -10.30
N SER A 487 -15.83 26.29 -10.24
CA SER A 487 -16.46 24.96 -10.16
C SER A 487 -16.35 24.15 -11.47
N TRP A 488 -16.16 24.84 -12.61
CA TRP A 488 -16.08 24.23 -13.95
C TRP A 488 -14.65 24.08 -14.47
N ARG A 489 -13.64 24.62 -13.77
CA ARG A 489 -12.26 24.57 -14.23
C ARG A 489 -11.62 23.21 -13.96
N TYR A 490 -11.11 22.62 -15.03
CA TYR A 490 -10.19 21.48 -14.98
C TYR A 490 -8.78 21.92 -15.36
N ARG A 491 -7.78 21.18 -14.89
CA ARG A 491 -6.39 21.34 -15.29
C ARG A 491 -5.81 19.96 -15.62
N VAL A 492 -4.80 19.93 -16.46
CA VAL A 492 -3.99 18.72 -16.66
C VAL A 492 -3.06 18.56 -15.46
N ALA A 493 -3.03 17.36 -14.89
CA ALA A 493 -2.05 16.94 -13.91
C ALA A 493 -1.37 15.67 -14.41
N TRP A 494 -0.04 15.65 -14.31
CA TRP A 494 0.76 14.49 -14.66
C TRP A 494 0.81 13.54 -13.46
N ARG A 495 0.44 12.28 -13.68
CA ARG A 495 0.37 11.24 -12.64
C ARG A 495 1.39 10.15 -12.94
N PRO A 496 2.06 9.60 -11.90
CA PRO A 496 2.92 8.43 -12.08
C PRO A 496 2.17 7.31 -12.78
N HIS A 497 2.84 6.65 -13.72
CA HIS A 497 2.29 5.54 -14.48
C HIS A 497 3.34 4.43 -14.56
N PRO A 498 3.08 3.24 -14.00
CA PRO A 498 4.02 2.13 -14.08
C PRO A 498 4.09 1.64 -15.53
N LEU A 499 5.30 1.53 -16.07
CA LEU A 499 5.54 0.92 -17.37
C LEU A 499 5.81 -0.58 -17.17
N PRO A 500 5.23 -1.46 -18.00
CA PRO A 500 5.55 -2.89 -17.95
C PRO A 500 7.01 -3.11 -18.35
N ALA A 501 7.63 -4.17 -17.82
CA ALA A 501 8.95 -4.57 -18.30
C ALA A 501 8.86 -5.02 -19.77
N GLY A 502 9.74 -4.51 -20.63
CA GLY A 502 9.73 -4.84 -22.04
C GLY A 502 10.98 -4.34 -22.74
N ARG A 503 11.35 -5.02 -23.84
CA ARG A 503 12.43 -4.61 -24.72
C ARG A 503 11.89 -4.41 -26.13
N PRO A 504 12.19 -3.28 -26.79
CA PRO A 504 11.72 -3.03 -28.13
C PRO A 504 12.33 -4.07 -29.08
N THR A 505 11.51 -4.64 -29.95
CA THR A 505 11.95 -5.58 -30.98
C THR A 505 11.85 -4.95 -32.36
N GLY A 506 12.66 -5.43 -33.31
CA GLY A 506 12.66 -4.95 -34.69
C GLY A 506 13.43 -3.64 -34.88
N THR A 507 13.33 -3.09 -36.09
CA THR A 507 14.10 -1.92 -36.51
C THR A 507 13.42 -0.61 -36.10
N TRP A 508 14.09 0.23 -35.34
CA TRP A 508 13.62 1.54 -34.90
C TRP A 508 14.37 2.66 -35.62
N LEU A 509 13.62 3.54 -36.27
CA LEU A 509 14.18 4.69 -36.98
C LEU A 509 14.28 5.90 -36.05
N LEU A 510 15.47 6.45 -35.87
CA LEU A 510 15.70 7.71 -35.19
C LEU A 510 15.82 8.85 -36.19
N VAL A 511 15.04 9.92 -35.98
CA VAL A 511 14.95 11.05 -36.92
C VAL A 511 15.15 12.37 -36.18
N GLY A 512 15.87 13.30 -36.81
CA GLY A 512 16.09 14.65 -36.31
C GLY A 512 17.26 14.79 -35.34
N THR A 513 17.17 15.73 -34.41
CA THR A 513 18.26 16.05 -33.47
C THR A 513 18.25 15.10 -32.27
N VAL A 514 18.70 13.87 -32.49
CA VAL A 514 18.72 12.80 -31.48
C VAL A 514 19.67 13.16 -30.32
N PRO A 515 19.20 13.16 -29.06
CA PRO A 515 20.07 13.34 -27.88
C PRO A 515 21.12 12.24 -27.75
N ALA A 516 22.29 12.59 -27.20
CA ALA A 516 23.38 11.65 -26.97
C ALA A 516 22.94 10.48 -26.07
N GLY A 517 23.40 9.25 -26.38
CA GLY A 517 23.10 8.04 -25.61
C GLY A 517 21.78 7.36 -25.97
N ILE A 518 20.87 8.00 -26.71
CA ILE A 518 19.58 7.40 -27.07
C ILE A 518 19.77 6.20 -28.00
N ALA A 519 20.63 6.33 -29.02
CA ALA A 519 20.87 5.27 -29.98
C ALA A 519 21.57 4.07 -29.32
N GLU A 520 22.64 4.32 -28.57
CA GLU A 520 23.38 3.28 -27.84
C GLU A 520 22.50 2.60 -26.80
N GLY A 521 21.76 3.37 -26.00
CA GLY A 521 20.93 2.84 -24.93
C GLY A 521 19.78 1.96 -25.44
N LEU A 522 19.20 2.29 -26.60
CA LEU A 522 18.18 1.44 -27.26
C LEU A 522 18.79 0.17 -27.87
N ALA A 523 19.97 0.27 -28.49
CA ALA A 523 20.68 -0.87 -29.07
C ALA A 523 21.09 -1.90 -28.00
N GLU A 524 21.62 -1.45 -26.86
CA GLU A 524 21.92 -2.31 -25.70
C GLU A 524 20.69 -3.04 -25.14
N ARG A 525 19.51 -2.47 -25.37
CA ARG A 525 18.21 -2.99 -24.92
C ARG A 525 17.49 -3.79 -25.99
N GLY A 526 18.13 -4.04 -27.14
CA GLY A 526 17.69 -5.01 -28.13
C GLY A 526 17.03 -4.45 -29.39
N ALA A 527 16.95 -3.12 -29.57
CA ALA A 527 16.46 -2.52 -30.80
C ALA A 527 17.53 -2.51 -31.91
N ASP A 528 17.14 -2.78 -33.16
CA ASP A 528 17.98 -2.46 -34.33
C ASP A 528 17.78 -0.99 -34.68
N VAL A 529 18.72 -0.13 -34.30
CA VAL A 529 18.58 1.33 -34.43
C VAL A 529 19.15 1.83 -35.75
N ARG A 530 18.36 2.56 -36.54
CA ARG A 530 18.78 3.18 -37.81
C ARG A 530 18.48 4.67 -37.84
N THR A 531 19.22 5.42 -38.66
CA THR A 531 19.01 6.85 -38.90
C THR A 531 18.54 7.17 -40.32
N SER A 532 18.42 6.16 -41.17
CA SER A 532 17.93 6.26 -42.55
C SER A 532 17.00 5.08 -42.85
N TRP A 533 16.01 5.34 -43.69
CA TRP A 533 15.01 4.36 -44.13
C TRP A 533 14.76 4.52 -45.62
N SER A 534 14.61 3.40 -46.33
CA SER A 534 14.23 3.36 -47.75
C SER A 534 12.81 2.81 -47.91
N GLU A 535 12.09 3.31 -48.90
CA GLU A 535 10.72 2.86 -49.18
C GLU A 535 10.67 1.34 -49.45
N GLY A 536 9.82 0.63 -48.71
CA GLY A 536 9.71 -0.83 -48.74
C GLY A 536 10.49 -1.57 -47.65
N GLU A 537 11.31 -0.89 -46.84
CA GLU A 537 11.88 -1.47 -45.62
C GLU A 537 10.84 -1.52 -44.48
N ASP A 538 10.78 -2.63 -43.75
CA ASP A 538 9.92 -2.77 -42.59
C ASP A 538 10.59 -2.16 -41.35
N ILE A 539 9.83 -1.36 -40.58
CA ILE A 539 10.28 -0.76 -39.32
C ILE A 539 9.23 -0.97 -38.23
N ALA A 540 9.70 -1.24 -37.02
CA ALA A 540 8.88 -1.40 -35.83
C ALA A 540 8.31 -0.07 -35.33
N GLY A 541 8.95 1.05 -35.65
CA GLY A 541 8.48 2.39 -35.32
C GLY A 541 9.52 3.47 -35.60
N THR A 542 9.08 4.73 -35.51
CA THR A 542 9.93 5.91 -35.65
C THR A 542 9.93 6.70 -34.33
N LEU A 543 11.11 7.05 -33.83
CA LEU A 543 11.30 7.99 -32.72
C LEU A 543 11.97 9.26 -33.26
N ALA A 544 11.23 10.36 -33.30
CA ALA A 544 11.67 11.60 -33.92
C ALA A 544 11.88 12.72 -32.91
N PHE A 545 12.99 13.45 -33.04
CA PHE A 545 13.41 14.56 -32.19
C PHE A 545 13.47 15.86 -33.01
N PRO A 546 12.32 16.43 -33.41
CA PRO A 546 12.31 17.65 -34.18
C PRO A 546 12.86 18.83 -33.35
N ALA A 547 13.75 19.63 -33.93
CA ALA A 547 14.32 20.82 -33.33
C ALA A 547 13.28 21.95 -33.18
N ASP A 548 12.34 22.03 -34.14
CA ASP A 548 11.33 23.07 -34.23
C ASP A 548 10.02 22.55 -34.88
N LEU A 549 9.10 23.47 -35.15
CA LEU A 549 7.80 23.16 -35.76
C LEU A 549 7.89 22.71 -37.22
N ASP A 550 8.85 23.24 -37.99
CA ASP A 550 8.98 22.92 -39.41
C ASP A 550 9.51 21.49 -39.59
N GLU A 551 10.47 21.10 -38.75
CA GLU A 551 10.95 19.73 -38.69
C GLU A 551 9.87 18.77 -38.16
N ALA A 552 9.11 19.16 -37.13
CA ALA A 552 7.99 18.37 -36.63
C ALA A 552 6.93 18.16 -37.72
N LEU A 553 6.59 19.19 -38.49
CA LEU A 553 5.66 19.09 -39.62
C LEU A 553 6.18 18.16 -40.72
N THR A 554 7.47 18.25 -41.04
CA THR A 554 8.12 17.38 -42.03
C THR A 554 8.05 15.91 -41.61
N VAL A 555 8.31 15.60 -40.33
CA VAL A 555 8.21 14.24 -39.78
C VAL A 555 6.76 13.74 -39.82
N LEU A 556 5.80 14.60 -39.48
CA LEU A 556 4.37 14.27 -39.49
C LEU A 556 3.83 13.98 -40.90
N GLN A 557 4.34 14.68 -41.91
CA GLN A 557 3.96 14.50 -43.32
C GLN A 557 4.64 13.29 -43.99
N ALA A 558 5.74 12.79 -43.43
CA ALA A 558 6.42 11.63 -43.97
C ALA A 558 5.62 10.35 -43.74
N ASP A 559 5.22 9.68 -44.83
CA ASP A 559 4.55 8.39 -44.81
C ASP A 559 5.57 7.27 -44.52
N ARG A 560 5.53 6.74 -43.30
CA ARG A 560 6.45 5.70 -42.81
C ARG A 560 5.63 4.63 -42.08
N PRO A 561 5.97 3.34 -42.23
CA PRO A 561 5.27 2.28 -41.53
C PRO A 561 5.52 2.34 -40.01
N GLY A 562 4.57 1.80 -39.24
CA GLY A 562 4.66 1.70 -37.78
C GLY A 562 4.30 3.00 -37.02
N PRO A 563 4.29 2.92 -35.68
CA PRO A 563 4.00 4.06 -34.81
C PRO A 563 5.08 5.15 -34.88
N LEU A 564 4.66 6.41 -34.82
CA LEU A 564 5.52 7.58 -34.73
C LEU A 564 5.49 8.15 -33.30
N TRP A 565 6.64 8.21 -32.64
CA TRP A 565 6.81 8.93 -31.39
C TRP A 565 7.52 10.27 -31.63
N LEU A 566 6.83 11.38 -31.38
CA LEU A 566 7.44 12.71 -31.34
C LEU A 566 8.02 12.96 -29.95
N ALA A 567 9.34 13.00 -29.89
CA ALA A 567 10.11 13.19 -28.67
C ALA A 567 10.58 14.64 -28.50
N THR A 568 10.48 15.13 -27.27
CA THR A 568 10.91 16.47 -26.85
C THR A 568 11.68 16.39 -25.54
N THR A 569 12.34 17.49 -25.17
CA THR A 569 13.02 17.63 -23.88
C THR A 569 12.53 18.92 -23.22
N GLY A 570 11.85 18.81 -22.08
CA GLY A 570 11.35 19.98 -21.33
C GLY A 570 10.11 20.66 -21.94
N ALA A 571 9.34 19.96 -22.77
CA ALA A 571 8.10 20.50 -23.34
C ALA A 571 6.94 20.56 -22.34
N VAL A 572 6.99 19.73 -21.29
CA VAL A 572 5.93 19.65 -20.28
C VAL A 572 6.48 19.67 -18.87
N ARG A 573 5.63 20.10 -17.92
CA ARG A 573 5.94 20.12 -16.50
C ARG A 573 5.12 19.09 -15.76
N THR A 574 5.77 18.07 -15.21
CA THR A 574 5.10 16.98 -14.47
C THR A 574 4.82 17.33 -13.01
N GLY A 575 5.69 18.14 -12.39
CA GLY A 575 5.60 18.50 -10.98
C GLY A 575 6.34 19.79 -10.61
N ARG A 576 6.41 20.09 -9.31
CA ARG A 576 7.09 21.31 -8.82
C ARG A 576 8.60 21.29 -9.05
N SER A 577 9.20 20.11 -9.05
CA SER A 577 10.63 19.84 -9.30
C SER A 577 11.06 20.08 -10.75
N ASP A 578 10.12 20.04 -11.69
CA ASP A 578 10.42 20.29 -13.11
C ASP A 578 10.58 21.80 -13.36
N PRO A 579 11.53 22.19 -14.24
CA PRO A 579 11.64 23.57 -14.71
C PRO A 579 10.36 24.01 -15.45
N ALA A 580 10.24 25.30 -15.69
CA ALA A 580 9.17 25.81 -16.55
C ALA A 580 9.34 25.23 -17.97
N PRO A 581 8.24 24.84 -18.65
CA PRO A 581 8.33 24.32 -20.00
C PRO A 581 9.01 25.30 -20.96
N GLU A 582 9.88 24.80 -21.82
CA GLU A 582 10.49 25.60 -22.87
C GLU A 582 9.44 25.94 -23.94
N PRO A 583 9.18 27.23 -24.25
CA PRO A 583 8.08 27.60 -25.15
C PRO A 583 8.17 26.97 -26.54
N ALA A 584 9.37 26.88 -27.13
CA ALA A 584 9.56 26.27 -28.44
C ALA A 584 9.22 24.77 -28.44
N ARG A 585 9.64 24.04 -27.39
CA ARG A 585 9.35 22.60 -27.23
C ARG A 585 7.88 22.35 -26.91
N ALA A 586 7.26 23.23 -26.14
CA ALA A 586 5.83 23.17 -25.87
C ALA A 586 4.97 23.39 -27.14
N GLN A 587 5.45 24.18 -28.11
CA GLN A 587 4.77 24.32 -29.41
C GLN A 587 4.83 23.02 -30.23
N VAL A 588 5.99 22.36 -30.29
CA VAL A 588 6.15 21.04 -30.92
C VAL A 588 5.23 20.01 -30.27
N TRP A 589 5.18 19.99 -28.94
CA TRP A 589 4.26 19.13 -28.19
C TRP A 589 2.79 19.42 -28.54
N GLY A 590 2.41 20.70 -28.63
CA GLY A 590 1.08 21.13 -29.03
C GLY A 590 0.70 20.67 -30.43
N LEU A 591 1.60 20.83 -31.41
CA LEU A 591 1.40 20.36 -32.78
C LEU A 591 1.22 18.84 -32.82
N GLY A 592 2.08 18.09 -32.11
CA GLY A 592 1.98 16.64 -32.03
C GLY A 592 0.66 16.16 -31.44
N ARG A 593 0.11 16.86 -30.44
CA ARG A 593 -1.22 16.55 -29.87
C ARG A 593 -2.35 16.74 -30.88
N VAL A 594 -2.27 17.80 -31.69
CA VAL A 594 -3.25 18.02 -32.77
C VAL A 594 -3.12 16.93 -33.83
N ALA A 595 -1.90 16.61 -34.24
CA ALA A 595 -1.65 15.59 -35.23
C ALA A 595 -2.14 14.19 -34.80
N ALA A 596 -1.93 13.81 -33.54
CA ALA A 596 -2.43 12.54 -32.99
C ALA A 596 -3.96 12.44 -33.02
N LEU A 597 -4.68 13.57 -32.99
CA LEU A 597 -6.14 13.61 -33.07
C LEU A 597 -6.66 13.67 -34.52
N GLU A 598 -5.98 14.40 -35.40
CA GLU A 598 -6.43 14.68 -36.77
C GLU A 598 -5.95 13.62 -37.79
N LEU A 599 -4.80 13.00 -37.55
CA LEU A 599 -4.20 12.01 -38.46
C LEU A 599 -4.56 10.58 -38.02
N THR A 600 -5.86 10.26 -38.01
CA THR A 600 -6.39 8.98 -37.48
C THR A 600 -5.90 7.72 -38.22
N GLY A 601 -5.28 7.87 -39.39
CA GLY A 601 -4.64 6.78 -40.13
C GLY A 601 -3.23 6.44 -39.65
N ARG A 602 -2.70 7.13 -38.64
CA ARG A 602 -1.35 6.97 -38.12
C ARG A 602 -1.34 6.95 -36.60
N GLU A 603 -0.66 5.97 -36.02
CA GLU A 603 -0.41 5.95 -34.57
C GLU A 603 0.67 6.96 -34.22
N ILE A 604 0.30 8.01 -33.47
CA ILE A 604 1.21 9.09 -33.07
C ILE A 604 1.23 9.17 -31.55
N GLY A 605 2.41 8.95 -30.96
CA GLY A 605 2.68 9.13 -29.55
C GLY A 605 3.56 10.36 -29.29
N LEU A 606 3.49 10.89 -28.08
CA LEU A 606 4.26 12.04 -27.61
C LEU A 606 5.10 11.65 -26.39
N LEU A 607 6.38 11.98 -26.45
CA LEU A 607 7.35 11.63 -25.43
C LEU A 607 8.13 12.86 -24.99
N ASP A 608 8.17 13.15 -23.69
CA ASP A 608 9.01 14.20 -23.13
C ASP A 608 10.08 13.60 -22.22
N LEU A 609 11.35 13.83 -22.54
CA LEU A 609 12.51 13.25 -21.89
C LEU A 609 13.20 14.28 -20.96
N PRO A 610 13.96 13.81 -19.95
CA PRO A 610 14.91 14.67 -19.25
C PRO A 610 16.09 15.03 -20.17
N ALA A 611 16.89 16.03 -19.77
CA ALA A 611 18.07 16.47 -20.54
C ALA A 611 19.14 15.37 -20.71
N ALA A 612 19.21 14.43 -19.77
CA ALA A 612 20.03 13.23 -19.85
C ALA A 612 19.26 12.05 -19.24
N LEU A 613 19.40 10.87 -19.84
CA LEU A 613 18.88 9.61 -19.30
C LEU A 613 19.98 8.89 -18.54
N ASP A 614 19.62 8.31 -17.40
CA ASP A 614 20.40 7.28 -16.73
C ASP A 614 20.01 5.89 -17.25
N ASP A 615 20.71 4.83 -16.81
CA ASP A 615 20.42 3.46 -17.23
C ASP A 615 18.95 3.07 -17.00
N ARG A 616 18.38 3.50 -15.87
CA ARG A 616 16.96 3.31 -15.54
C ARG A 616 16.04 4.08 -16.48
N GLY A 617 16.43 5.27 -16.91
CA GLY A 617 15.73 6.07 -17.90
C GLY A 617 15.72 5.39 -19.26
N HIS A 618 16.83 4.78 -19.68
CA HIS A 618 16.89 3.97 -20.88
C HIS A 618 16.04 2.70 -20.79
N ASP A 619 15.98 2.05 -19.62
CA ASP A 619 15.08 0.90 -19.40
C ASP A 619 13.61 1.29 -19.56
N ARG A 620 13.22 2.47 -19.03
CA ARG A 620 11.86 3.01 -19.17
C ARG A 620 11.53 3.40 -20.60
N LEU A 621 12.48 3.98 -21.32
CA LEU A 621 12.32 4.29 -22.74
C LEU A 621 12.11 3.01 -23.55
N ALA A 622 12.94 1.98 -23.31
CA ALA A 622 12.80 0.68 -23.95
C ALA A 622 11.44 0.02 -23.64
N ALA A 623 11.03 0.02 -22.37
CA ALA A 623 9.73 -0.50 -21.93
C ALA A 623 8.55 0.20 -22.63
N LEU A 624 8.60 1.53 -22.76
CA LEU A 624 7.58 2.33 -23.44
C LEU A 624 7.46 1.96 -24.93
N LEU A 625 8.58 1.71 -25.61
CA LEU A 625 8.57 1.37 -27.03
C LEU A 625 8.25 -0.12 -27.29
N ALA A 626 8.47 -0.99 -26.30
CA ALA A 626 8.22 -2.43 -26.37
C ALA A 626 6.74 -2.79 -26.22
N ALA A 627 6.04 -2.11 -25.32
CA ALA A 627 4.64 -2.35 -25.02
C ALA A 627 3.83 -1.15 -25.49
N GLY A 628 2.78 -1.38 -26.29
CA GLY A 628 1.73 -0.38 -26.43
C GLY A 628 1.14 -0.10 -25.05
N THR A 629 1.56 0.99 -24.41
CA THR A 629 1.17 1.33 -23.03
C THR A 629 -0.32 1.70 -22.90
N GLY A 630 -1.03 1.81 -24.04
CA GLY A 630 -2.36 2.38 -24.12
C GLY A 630 -2.38 3.89 -23.93
N GLU A 631 -1.22 4.52 -23.78
CA GLU A 631 -1.05 5.95 -23.55
C GLU A 631 -0.34 6.59 -24.75
N ASP A 632 -0.89 7.69 -25.26
CA ASP A 632 -0.35 8.44 -26.39
C ASP A 632 0.55 9.61 -25.97
N GLN A 633 0.67 9.86 -24.66
CA GLN A 633 1.40 10.98 -24.08
C GLN A 633 2.12 10.55 -22.81
N VAL A 634 3.45 10.56 -22.84
CA VAL A 634 4.30 10.13 -21.73
C VAL A 634 5.41 11.14 -21.48
N ALA A 635 5.68 11.43 -20.21
CA ALA A 635 6.84 12.18 -19.78
C ALA A 635 7.72 11.28 -18.89
N LEU A 636 8.97 11.04 -19.30
CA LEU A 636 9.94 10.31 -18.50
C LEU A 636 10.74 11.28 -17.63
N ARG A 637 10.95 10.90 -16.37
CA ARG A 637 11.77 11.63 -15.39
C ARG A 637 12.62 10.62 -14.61
N PRO A 638 13.66 11.08 -13.87
CA PRO A 638 14.44 10.19 -13.01
C PRO A 638 13.56 9.40 -12.01
N SER A 639 12.48 10.04 -11.53
CA SER A 639 11.51 9.45 -10.60
C SER A 639 10.53 8.46 -11.22
N GLY A 640 10.40 8.39 -12.55
CA GLY A 640 9.46 7.47 -13.21
C GLY A 640 8.83 8.02 -14.49
N ALA A 641 7.87 7.28 -15.03
CA ALA A 641 7.04 7.72 -16.16
C ALA A 641 5.75 8.39 -15.66
N PHE A 642 5.30 9.42 -16.36
CA PHE A 642 4.13 10.20 -16.02
C PHE A 642 3.22 10.37 -17.23
N VAL A 643 1.91 10.37 -16.99
CA VAL A 643 0.88 10.51 -18.02
C VAL A 643 -0.09 11.64 -17.66
N PRO A 644 -0.63 12.38 -18.63
CA PRO A 644 -1.54 13.49 -18.36
C PRO A 644 -2.94 12.99 -17.97
N ARG A 645 -3.54 13.61 -16.96
CA ARG A 645 -4.91 13.37 -16.50
C ARG A 645 -5.64 14.68 -16.25
N LEU A 646 -6.92 14.75 -16.59
CA LEU A 646 -7.78 15.89 -16.24
C LEU A 646 -8.19 15.79 -14.77
N VAL A 647 -7.84 16.81 -13.98
CA VAL A 647 -8.24 16.93 -12.57
C VAL A 647 -8.95 18.27 -12.35
N ARG A 648 -9.84 18.35 -11.35
CA ARG A 648 -10.47 19.62 -10.98
C ARG A 648 -9.41 20.62 -10.52
N ALA A 649 -9.49 21.86 -10.99
CA ALA A 649 -8.66 22.95 -10.50
C ALA A 649 -9.14 23.30 -9.08
N ARG A 650 -8.27 23.15 -8.06
CA ARG A 650 -8.59 23.63 -6.70
C ARG A 650 -8.76 25.14 -6.75
N GLN A 651 -9.86 25.66 -6.19
CA GLN A 651 -9.97 27.08 -5.90
C GLN A 651 -8.85 27.43 -4.91
N VAL A 652 -7.91 28.27 -5.34
CA VAL A 652 -7.08 28.99 -4.39
C VAL A 652 -7.98 30.09 -3.84
N PRO A 653 -8.28 30.15 -2.53
CA PRO A 653 -8.98 31.30 -1.98
C PRO A 653 -8.17 32.53 -2.36
N SER A 654 -8.79 33.49 -3.07
CA SER A 654 -8.06 34.67 -3.51
C SER A 654 -7.48 35.34 -2.27
N ARG A 655 -6.14 35.38 -2.16
CA ARG A 655 -5.51 36.37 -1.29
C ARG A 655 -6.10 37.71 -1.68
N ALA A 656 -6.71 38.40 -0.72
CA ALA A 656 -7.16 39.78 -0.91
C ALA A 656 -5.97 40.54 -1.51
N ALA A 657 -6.12 40.94 -2.77
CA ALA A 657 -5.14 41.79 -3.42
C ALA A 657 -5.16 43.10 -2.62
N GLY A 658 -4.07 43.40 -1.92
CA GLY A 658 -3.84 44.74 -1.39
C GLY A 658 -3.94 45.76 -2.53
N PRO A 659 -4.28 47.02 -2.23
CA PRO A 659 -4.54 48.03 -3.24
C PRO A 659 -3.34 48.12 -4.18
N ARG A 660 -3.59 47.89 -5.48
CA ARG A 660 -2.63 48.20 -6.54
C ARG A 660 -2.45 49.71 -6.52
N THR A 661 -1.26 50.16 -6.13
CA THR A 661 -0.83 51.54 -6.38
C THR A 661 -0.77 51.73 -7.88
N GLU A 662 -1.58 52.65 -8.41
CA GLU A 662 -1.43 53.13 -9.78
C GLU A 662 -0.07 53.82 -9.94
N PRO A 663 0.61 53.66 -11.08
CA PRO A 663 1.84 54.39 -11.37
C PRO A 663 1.51 55.85 -11.69
N CYS A 664 2.24 56.78 -11.07
CA CYS A 664 2.31 58.19 -11.47
C CYS A 664 2.91 58.37 -12.87
#